data_AF-A0A8D1W2I3-F1
#
_entry.id   AF-A0A8D1W2I3-F1
#
_cell.length_a   1.000
_cell.length_b   1.000
_cell.length_c   1.000
_cell.angle_alpha   90.00
_cell.angle_beta   90.00
_cell.angle_gamma   90.00
#
_symmetry.space_group_name_H-M   'P 1'
#
loop_
_entity.id
_entity.type
_entity.pdbx_description
1 polymer ?
#
loop_
_entity_poly.entity_id
_entity_poly.type
_entity_poly.pdbx_seq_one_letter_code
_entity_poly.pdbx_strand_id
1 'polypeptide(L)'
;MRPAGAAAIAGSPARDMSLCGELLQAPPSLVSQPPAAAPSGPQLIAAAGATLNRLPEPLLRRLSGSLDRAPEGRGWRKLAEVAGSRGRLRLSCLDLEQCSLKVLEPEGSPSLCLLKLLGEKGCTVVELSDFLQALEHTEVLQLLSPPGIKITVNPESKAVLAGEFVKLCCRATGHPFVQYQWFKMNKEIPNGNASELIFNTVHVKDAGFYVCRVNNNFTFEFSQWSQLDVCDVTEVTESFRRSIDGISESKLQICVEPRSQKLMPGSTLVLECVAVGSPIPHYQWFKNESPLTHETKKLYMVPYVDLEHQGTYWCRVYNDRDSQDSKKVEVVIGRTDEAVECTEDELNNLGHPDNKEQTAEQPLGLLYYAGHGYENFGNSFMVPIDAPNPYRSENCLCVQNILKLMQEKETGLNVFLLDMCRKRNDYDDTIPILDALKVTANIVFGYATCQGAEAFEIQHSGLANGIFMKFLKDRLLEEKKITVLLDEVAEDMGKCHLTKGKQALEIRSSLSEKRALTDPIQGTAHSAESLVRNLQWAKAHELPESMCLKFHCGVQIQLGFAAEFSNVMIIYTSIVHKPPDILMCDAYVTDFPLDLDIDPKDANKETPEETGSYLVSKELPKHCLYTRLSSLQKLKEHLVFTVCLSYQYSGLEDTIEEKQEVNVGKPLIAKLDIHRGLGRKTSFQTCIMCNGPYQSSASTSAGAAHYHSSQDSFCGVYHSHLSNSSNAMPSDSCQCSRTADAFISSHHTHHYSCQFGRSNVPVETTDEIPFSFSDGLRISEK
;
A
#
# COMPACT_ATOMS: atom_id res chain seq x y z
N MET A 1 -57.31 13.95 15.31
CA MET A 1 -57.64 13.89 16.76
C MET A 1 -58.78 12.89 16.92
N ARG A 2 -58.84 12.13 18.03
CA ARG A 2 -59.70 10.93 18.26
C ARG A 2 -59.35 9.68 17.40
N PRO A 3 -59.71 8.45 17.85
CA PRO A 3 -58.78 7.30 17.73
C PRO A 3 -59.38 5.93 17.32
N ALA A 4 -58.51 4.91 17.23
CA ALA A 4 -58.68 3.48 17.53
C ALA A 4 -59.88 2.67 16.94
N GLY A 5 -59.58 1.56 16.25
CA GLY A 5 -60.53 0.51 15.86
C GLY A 5 -59.83 -0.68 15.18
N ALA A 6 -60.21 -1.93 15.50
CA ALA A 6 -59.40 -3.13 15.23
C ALA A 6 -59.93 -4.06 14.10
N ALA A 7 -59.00 -4.86 13.55
CA ALA A 7 -59.13 -6.27 13.16
C ALA A 7 -59.75 -6.74 11.80
N ALA A 8 -59.08 -7.77 11.23
CA ALA A 8 -59.64 -9.09 10.81
C ALA A 8 -59.70 -9.53 9.31
N ILE A 9 -58.76 -10.42 8.94
CA ILE A 9 -58.98 -11.80 8.39
C ILE A 9 -59.32 -12.04 6.88
N ALA A 10 -58.79 -13.17 6.37
CA ALA A 10 -59.00 -13.89 5.09
C ALA A 10 -58.32 -13.33 3.81
N GLY A 11 -57.88 -14.15 2.84
CA GLY A 11 -57.80 -15.63 2.78
C GLY A 11 -57.24 -16.15 1.43
N SER A 12 -56.51 -17.28 1.44
CA SER A 12 -55.85 -17.91 0.27
C SER A 12 -56.85 -18.73 -0.62
N PRO A 13 -56.49 -19.21 -1.84
CA PRO A 13 -55.49 -20.29 -2.05
C PRO A 13 -54.62 -20.18 -3.33
N ALA A 14 -53.72 -21.16 -3.55
CA ALA A 14 -52.77 -21.25 -4.67
C ALA A 14 -53.12 -22.34 -5.70
N ARG A 15 -52.36 -22.43 -6.81
CA ARG A 15 -52.16 -23.69 -7.55
C ARG A 15 -50.90 -23.76 -8.44
N ASP A 16 -50.23 -24.89 -8.32
CA ASP A 16 -49.22 -25.58 -9.17
C ASP A 16 -49.55 -25.65 -10.68
N MET A 17 -48.68 -26.05 -11.63
CA MET A 17 -47.22 -26.33 -11.77
C MET A 17 -46.99 -26.85 -13.22
N SER A 18 -45.82 -26.66 -13.87
CA SER A 18 -45.16 -27.65 -14.77
C SER A 18 -43.99 -27.11 -15.62
N LEU A 19 -42.77 -27.61 -15.33
CA LEU A 19 -41.68 -28.07 -16.21
C LEU A 19 -41.50 -27.53 -17.66
N CYS A 20 -40.34 -26.88 -17.88
CA CYS A 20 -39.33 -27.20 -18.93
C CYS A 20 -37.97 -26.54 -18.53
N GLY A 21 -36.78 -27.04 -18.90
CA GLY A 21 -36.54 -28.30 -19.62
C GLY A 21 -35.19 -28.45 -20.37
N GLU A 22 -34.14 -27.66 -20.09
CA GLU A 22 -32.88 -27.70 -20.89
C GLU A 22 -31.59 -27.84 -20.04
N LEU A 23 -30.49 -28.22 -20.70
CA LEU A 23 -29.27 -28.75 -20.08
C LEU A 23 -28.28 -27.69 -19.62
N LEU A 24 -27.66 -27.91 -18.45
CA LEU A 24 -26.46 -27.20 -18.02
C LEU A 24 -25.23 -27.63 -18.84
N GLN A 25 -24.69 -26.71 -19.65
CA GLN A 25 -23.30 -26.79 -20.10
C GLN A 25 -22.38 -26.16 -19.04
N ALA A 26 -21.16 -26.68 -18.91
CA ALA A 26 -20.19 -26.20 -17.93
C ALA A 26 -19.72 -24.76 -18.25
N PRO A 27 -19.46 -23.91 -17.24
CA PRO A 27 -18.90 -22.58 -17.47
C PRO A 27 -17.45 -22.69 -17.99
N PRO A 28 -17.04 -21.85 -18.96
CA PRO A 28 -15.66 -21.82 -19.44
C PRO A 28 -14.70 -21.29 -18.37
N SER A 29 -13.44 -21.70 -18.47
CA SER A 29 -12.35 -21.31 -17.56
C SER A 29 -12.15 -19.79 -17.47
N LEU A 30 -12.09 -19.27 -16.24
CA LEU A 30 -11.79 -17.87 -15.94
C LEU A 30 -10.34 -17.52 -16.30
N VAL A 31 -10.13 -17.05 -17.53
CA VAL A 31 -8.90 -16.35 -17.94
C VAL A 31 -8.83 -15.02 -17.18
N SER A 32 -7.67 -14.72 -16.59
CA SER A 32 -7.42 -13.48 -15.85
C SER A 32 -7.68 -12.25 -16.71
N GLN A 33 -8.62 -11.39 -16.30
CA GLN A 33 -8.87 -10.14 -17.00
C GLN A 33 -7.69 -9.16 -16.81
N PRO A 34 -7.20 -8.50 -17.87
CA PRO A 34 -6.26 -7.39 -17.74
C PRO A 34 -6.95 -6.20 -17.04
N PRO A 35 -6.18 -5.24 -16.49
CA PRO A 35 -6.75 -4.03 -15.92
C PRO A 35 -7.65 -3.31 -16.93
N ALA A 36 -8.78 -2.78 -16.46
CA ALA A 36 -9.76 -2.10 -17.28
C ALA A 36 -9.10 -1.02 -18.15
N ALA A 37 -9.48 -0.97 -19.43
CA ALA A 37 -8.89 -0.04 -20.38
C ALA A 37 -8.95 1.40 -19.85
N ALA A 38 -7.81 2.09 -19.86
CA ALA A 38 -7.71 3.45 -19.37
C ALA A 38 -8.77 4.34 -20.05
N PRO A 39 -9.39 5.29 -19.32
CA PRO A 39 -10.46 6.13 -19.86
C PRO A 39 -9.99 6.79 -21.15
N SER A 40 -10.82 6.70 -22.19
CA SER A 40 -10.44 7.09 -23.55
C SER A 40 -10.13 8.59 -23.65
N GLY A 41 -8.86 8.93 -23.46
CA GLY A 41 -8.30 10.25 -23.76
C GLY A 41 -8.73 10.69 -25.15
N PRO A 42 -9.01 11.99 -25.34
CA PRO A 42 -10.06 12.48 -26.22
C PRO A 42 -10.00 11.84 -27.61
N GLN A 43 -11.04 11.06 -27.92
CA GLN A 43 -11.21 10.46 -29.24
C GLN A 43 -11.20 11.57 -30.29
N LEU A 44 -10.14 11.62 -31.10
CA LEU A 44 -10.08 12.42 -32.32
C LEU A 44 -10.76 11.75 -33.52
N ILE A 45 -11.63 10.76 -33.25
CA ILE A 45 -12.85 10.61 -34.03
C ILE A 45 -13.55 11.98 -33.95
N ALA A 46 -13.63 12.71 -35.07
CA ALA A 46 -14.35 13.96 -35.12
C ALA A 46 -15.80 13.70 -34.64
N ALA A 47 -16.15 14.21 -33.46
CA ALA A 47 -17.38 13.82 -32.76
C ALA A 47 -18.57 13.89 -33.71
N ALA A 48 -19.48 12.92 -33.67
CA ALA A 48 -20.45 12.66 -34.76
C ALA A 48 -21.54 13.73 -35.00
N GLY A 49 -21.38 14.93 -34.44
CA GLY A 49 -22.11 16.17 -34.77
C GLY A 49 -21.21 17.42 -34.85
N ALA A 50 -19.90 17.26 -34.99
CA ALA A 50 -18.94 18.35 -35.03
C ALA A 50 -19.11 19.19 -36.30
N THR A 51 -19.25 20.50 -36.13
CA THR A 51 -19.33 21.47 -37.22
C THR A 51 -18.03 21.51 -38.02
N LEU A 52 -18.12 21.58 -39.34
CA LEU A 52 -17.01 21.52 -40.30
C LEU A 52 -15.89 22.54 -39.98
N ASN A 53 -16.23 23.73 -39.50
CA ASN A 53 -15.27 24.78 -39.11
C ASN A 53 -14.45 24.46 -37.84
N ARG A 54 -14.65 23.29 -37.21
CA ARG A 54 -13.82 22.77 -36.12
C ARG A 54 -12.74 21.78 -36.58
N LEU A 55 -12.67 21.44 -37.87
CA LEU A 55 -11.57 20.63 -38.40
C LEU A 55 -10.24 21.41 -38.39
N PRO A 56 -9.09 20.74 -38.16
CA PRO A 56 -7.79 21.39 -38.26
C PRO A 56 -7.54 22.01 -39.65
N GLU A 57 -7.03 23.24 -39.70
CA GLU A 57 -6.71 23.94 -40.95
C GLU A 57 -5.79 23.13 -41.91
N PRO A 58 -4.79 22.34 -41.47
CA PRO A 58 -4.04 21.45 -42.37
C PRO A 58 -4.88 20.37 -43.03
N LEU A 59 -5.93 19.85 -42.35
CA LEU A 59 -6.87 18.91 -42.94
C LEU A 59 -7.81 19.62 -43.92
N LEU A 60 -8.34 20.79 -43.55
CA LEU A 60 -9.17 21.61 -44.44
C LEU A 60 -8.46 21.95 -45.75
N ARG A 61 -7.16 22.26 -45.73
CA ARG A 61 -6.35 22.49 -46.94
C ARG A 61 -6.11 21.24 -47.78
N ARG A 62 -5.99 20.06 -47.17
CA ARG A 62 -5.89 18.78 -47.90
C ARG A 62 -7.21 18.41 -48.57
N LEU A 63 -8.34 18.61 -47.87
CA LEU A 63 -9.68 18.45 -48.43
C LEU A 63 -9.91 19.43 -49.58
N SER A 64 -9.64 20.73 -49.37
CA SER A 64 -9.90 21.77 -50.36
C SER A 64 -9.02 21.62 -51.61
N GLY A 65 -7.71 21.41 -51.44
CA GLY A 65 -6.80 21.19 -52.55
C GLY A 65 -7.11 19.92 -53.36
N SER A 66 -7.81 18.95 -52.78
CA SER A 66 -8.30 17.78 -53.52
C SER A 66 -9.57 18.12 -54.31
N LEU A 67 -10.52 18.84 -53.70
CA LEU A 67 -11.76 19.29 -54.34
C LEU A 67 -11.55 20.37 -55.44
N ASP A 68 -10.47 21.15 -55.37
CA ASP A 68 -10.06 22.10 -56.42
C ASP A 68 -9.39 21.40 -57.62
N ARG A 69 -8.80 20.21 -57.40
CA ARG A 69 -8.15 19.39 -58.45
C ARG A 69 -9.01 18.23 -58.96
N ALA A 70 -10.22 18.07 -58.41
CA ALA A 70 -11.11 16.98 -58.76
C ALA A 70 -11.62 17.12 -60.21
N PRO A 71 -11.86 16.01 -60.92
CA PRO A 71 -12.42 16.03 -62.28
C PRO A 71 -13.84 16.61 -62.30
N GLU A 72 -14.32 16.95 -63.50
CA GLU A 72 -15.68 17.45 -63.70
C GLU A 72 -16.73 16.49 -63.07
N GLY A 73 -17.75 17.08 -62.45
CA GLY A 73 -18.75 16.34 -61.68
C GLY A 73 -18.32 15.94 -60.26
N ARG A 74 -17.06 16.10 -59.84
CA ARG A 74 -16.60 15.78 -58.46
C ARG A 74 -15.99 16.94 -57.66
N GLY A 75 -15.65 18.06 -58.33
CA GLY A 75 -15.15 19.27 -57.66
C GLY A 75 -16.20 20.09 -56.88
N TRP A 76 -15.73 21.13 -56.20
CA TRP A 76 -16.52 21.91 -55.22
C TRP A 76 -17.87 22.43 -55.71
N ARG A 77 -18.03 22.78 -56.99
CA ARG A 77 -19.33 23.22 -57.52
C ARG A 77 -20.40 22.12 -57.41
N LYS A 78 -20.04 20.85 -57.64
CA LYS A 78 -20.97 19.72 -57.44
C LYS A 78 -21.21 19.44 -55.96
N LEU A 79 -20.19 19.60 -55.11
CA LEU A 79 -20.35 19.52 -53.65
C LEU A 79 -21.35 20.58 -53.13
N ALA A 80 -21.29 21.81 -53.64
CA ALA A 80 -22.25 22.86 -53.29
C ALA A 80 -23.69 22.54 -53.74
N GLU A 81 -23.86 21.98 -54.95
CA GLU A 81 -25.16 21.53 -55.47
C GLU A 81 -25.74 20.39 -54.61
N VAL A 82 -24.93 19.36 -54.31
CA VAL A 82 -25.33 18.20 -53.51
C VAL A 82 -25.62 18.61 -52.06
N ALA A 83 -24.79 19.45 -51.44
CA ALA A 83 -25.06 19.98 -50.10
C ALA A 83 -26.34 20.81 -50.06
N GLY A 84 -26.60 21.62 -51.10
CA GLY A 84 -27.80 22.45 -51.24
C GLY A 84 -29.12 21.69 -51.33
N SER A 85 -29.09 20.36 -51.54
CA SER A 85 -30.27 19.50 -51.41
C SER A 85 -30.81 19.46 -49.96
N ARG A 86 -29.93 19.55 -48.95
CA ARG A 86 -30.32 19.82 -47.57
C ARG A 86 -30.52 21.33 -47.43
N GLY A 87 -31.75 21.81 -47.65
CA GLY A 87 -32.07 23.23 -47.87
C GLY A 87 -31.47 24.27 -46.91
N ARG A 88 -31.10 23.90 -45.67
CA ARG A 88 -30.36 24.76 -44.72
C ARG A 88 -28.93 25.12 -45.17
N LEU A 89 -28.31 24.27 -45.98
CA LEU A 89 -26.96 24.44 -46.56
C LEU A 89 -27.00 25.04 -47.98
N ARG A 90 -28.19 25.39 -48.48
CA ARG A 90 -28.35 25.96 -49.82
C ARG A 90 -27.72 27.36 -49.88
N LEU A 91 -26.72 27.49 -50.73
CA LEU A 91 -26.04 28.76 -51.02
C LEU A 91 -26.72 29.51 -52.17
N SER A 92 -26.56 30.82 -52.20
CA SER A 92 -27.01 31.71 -53.28
C SER A 92 -25.98 31.76 -54.43
N CYS A 93 -26.37 32.31 -55.58
CA CYS A 93 -25.43 32.55 -56.68
C CYS A 93 -24.26 33.45 -56.25
N LEU A 94 -24.55 34.49 -55.43
CA LEU A 94 -23.56 35.42 -54.92
C LEU A 94 -22.52 34.74 -54.02
N ASP A 95 -22.93 33.81 -53.16
CA ASP A 95 -22.02 33.02 -52.32
C ASP A 95 -21.05 32.18 -53.19
N LEU A 96 -21.58 31.56 -54.26
CA LEU A 96 -20.81 30.73 -55.17
C LEU A 96 -19.89 31.54 -56.11
N GLU A 97 -20.29 32.76 -56.46
CA GLU A 97 -19.44 33.75 -57.14
C GLU A 97 -18.29 34.20 -56.23
N GLN A 98 -18.56 34.50 -54.95
CA GLN A 98 -17.54 34.83 -53.97
C GLN A 98 -16.54 33.69 -53.76
N CYS A 99 -16.99 32.43 -53.64
CA CYS A 99 -16.09 31.27 -53.64
C CYS A 99 -15.27 31.21 -54.94
N SER A 100 -15.90 31.45 -56.10
CA SER A 100 -15.22 31.40 -57.40
C SER A 100 -14.11 32.46 -57.53
N LEU A 101 -14.31 33.66 -56.98
CA LEU A 101 -13.34 34.76 -57.04
C LEU A 101 -12.09 34.49 -56.20
N LYS A 102 -12.12 33.54 -55.25
CA LYS A 102 -10.93 33.16 -54.46
C LYS A 102 -9.80 32.56 -55.29
N VAL A 103 -10.03 32.13 -56.52
CA VAL A 103 -8.96 31.71 -57.45
C VAL A 103 -8.03 32.86 -57.86
N LEU A 104 -8.40 34.12 -57.58
CA LEU A 104 -7.60 35.32 -57.87
C LEU A 104 -6.65 35.71 -56.73
N GLU A 105 -6.74 35.07 -55.56
CA GLU A 105 -5.85 35.28 -54.41
C GLU A 105 -4.69 34.26 -54.47
N PRO A 106 -3.42 34.64 -54.23
CA PRO A 106 -2.27 33.73 -54.42
C PRO A 106 -2.30 32.42 -53.61
N GLU A 107 -2.94 32.43 -52.44
CA GLU A 107 -3.16 31.27 -51.55
C GLU A 107 -4.65 30.91 -51.46
N GLY A 108 -5.46 31.40 -52.41
CA GLY A 108 -6.91 31.28 -52.39
C GLY A 108 -7.43 29.98 -52.98
N SER A 109 -8.37 29.36 -52.28
CA SER A 109 -8.99 28.09 -52.68
C SER A 109 -10.51 28.24 -52.68
N PRO A 110 -11.18 28.14 -53.85
CA PRO A 110 -12.63 28.14 -53.95
C PRO A 110 -13.27 27.03 -53.10
N SER A 111 -12.67 25.83 -53.07
CA SER A 111 -13.09 24.74 -52.19
C SER A 111 -12.97 25.10 -50.70
N LEU A 112 -11.90 25.79 -50.27
CA LEU A 112 -11.72 26.16 -48.86
C LEU A 112 -12.73 27.22 -48.44
N CYS A 113 -13.07 28.15 -49.34
CA CYS A 113 -14.13 29.13 -49.14
C CYS A 113 -15.50 28.44 -49.02
N LEU A 114 -15.82 27.49 -49.91
CA LEU A 114 -17.04 26.70 -49.83
C LEU A 114 -17.14 25.94 -48.50
N LEU A 115 -16.09 25.22 -48.10
CA LEU A 115 -16.08 24.44 -46.86
C LEU A 115 -16.31 25.34 -45.62
N LYS A 116 -15.75 26.56 -45.61
CA LYS A 116 -15.94 27.53 -44.52
C LYS A 116 -17.38 28.07 -44.47
N LEU A 117 -17.97 28.42 -45.61
CA LEU A 117 -19.39 28.81 -45.71
C LEU A 117 -20.33 27.66 -45.32
N LEU A 118 -20.07 26.42 -45.76
CA LEU A 118 -20.87 25.25 -45.35
C LEU A 118 -20.79 25.04 -43.83
N GLY A 119 -19.62 25.21 -43.21
CA GLY A 119 -19.48 25.16 -41.76
C GLY A 119 -20.21 26.29 -41.03
N GLU A 120 -20.27 27.49 -41.60
CA GLU A 120 -21.08 28.62 -41.07
C GLU A 120 -22.58 28.36 -41.16
N LYS A 121 -23.05 27.66 -42.21
CA LYS A 121 -24.42 27.11 -42.30
C LYS A 121 -24.65 25.87 -41.42
N GLY A 122 -23.67 25.49 -40.59
CA GLY A 122 -23.76 24.38 -39.65
C GLY A 122 -23.66 22.99 -40.29
N CYS A 123 -22.96 22.84 -41.42
CA CYS A 123 -22.62 21.53 -41.96
C CYS A 123 -21.70 20.78 -40.97
N THR A 124 -21.96 19.49 -40.75
CA THR A 124 -21.13 18.62 -39.90
C THR A 124 -20.19 17.74 -40.73
N VAL A 125 -19.17 17.17 -40.08
CA VAL A 125 -18.21 16.26 -40.73
C VAL A 125 -18.89 15.00 -41.29
N VAL A 126 -19.93 14.51 -40.63
CA VAL A 126 -20.75 13.37 -41.10
C VAL A 126 -21.47 13.74 -42.41
N GLU A 127 -22.09 14.92 -42.48
CA GLU A 127 -22.81 15.36 -43.67
C GLU A 127 -21.89 15.65 -44.85
N LEU A 128 -20.70 16.22 -44.60
CA LEU A 128 -19.67 16.33 -45.61
C LEU A 128 -19.26 14.95 -46.14
N SER A 129 -19.19 13.93 -45.26
CA SER A 129 -18.91 12.55 -45.66
C SER A 129 -20.07 11.96 -46.49
N ASP A 130 -21.33 12.19 -46.11
CA ASP A 130 -22.51 11.80 -46.91
C ASP A 130 -22.45 12.40 -48.33
N PHE A 131 -22.11 13.69 -48.45
CA PHE A 131 -22.02 14.37 -49.74
C PHE A 131 -20.84 13.87 -50.58
N LEU A 132 -19.67 13.66 -49.98
CA LEU A 132 -18.50 13.11 -50.69
C LEU A 132 -18.72 11.65 -51.11
N GLN A 133 -19.51 10.88 -50.36
CA GLN A 133 -19.94 9.53 -50.71
C GLN A 133 -20.91 9.53 -51.89
N ALA A 134 -21.86 10.49 -51.93
CA ALA A 134 -22.74 10.72 -53.08
C ALA A 134 -22.00 11.27 -54.33
N LEU A 135 -20.77 11.78 -54.17
CA LEU A 135 -19.87 12.20 -55.24
C LEU A 135 -18.84 11.12 -55.64
N GLU A 136 -18.90 9.92 -55.04
CA GLU A 136 -17.90 8.85 -55.24
C GLU A 136 -16.43 9.32 -55.05
N HIS A 137 -16.19 10.28 -54.15
CA HIS A 137 -14.87 10.90 -53.98
C HIS A 137 -14.04 10.18 -52.91
N THR A 138 -13.79 8.88 -53.15
CA THR A 138 -13.16 7.92 -52.22
C THR A 138 -11.84 8.41 -51.60
N GLU A 139 -10.97 9.07 -52.37
CA GLU A 139 -9.71 9.64 -51.87
C GLU A 139 -9.93 10.70 -50.79
N VAL A 140 -10.95 11.55 -50.93
CA VAL A 140 -11.26 12.63 -49.98
C VAL A 140 -12.01 12.09 -48.76
N LEU A 141 -12.81 11.03 -48.94
CA LEU A 141 -13.41 10.27 -47.84
C LEU A 141 -12.35 9.60 -46.95
N GLN A 142 -11.28 9.05 -47.52
CA GLN A 142 -10.16 8.48 -46.76
C GLN A 142 -9.38 9.54 -45.94
N LEU A 143 -9.51 10.83 -46.25
CA LEU A 143 -8.99 11.91 -45.41
C LEU A 143 -9.88 12.20 -44.18
N LEU A 144 -11.17 11.85 -44.25
CA LEU A 144 -12.12 11.97 -43.14
C LEU A 144 -12.23 10.68 -42.31
N SER A 145 -11.93 9.52 -42.91
CA SER A 145 -11.91 8.20 -42.26
C SER A 145 -10.79 7.32 -42.84
N PRO A 146 -9.54 7.46 -42.34
CA PRO A 146 -8.44 6.59 -42.78
C PRO A 146 -8.59 5.17 -42.21
N PRO A 147 -8.05 4.14 -42.89
CA PRO A 147 -8.09 2.77 -42.37
C PRO A 147 -7.31 2.69 -41.05
N GLY A 148 -7.98 2.18 -40.01
CA GLY A 148 -7.46 2.12 -38.65
C GLY A 148 -6.22 1.23 -38.51
N ILE A 149 -5.51 1.44 -37.39
CA ILE A 149 -4.35 0.64 -37.03
C ILE A 149 -4.82 -0.76 -36.62
N LYS A 150 -4.14 -1.79 -37.11
CA LYS A 150 -4.34 -3.17 -36.70
C LYS A 150 -3.04 -3.75 -36.15
N ILE A 151 -3.06 -4.16 -34.90
CA ILE A 151 -1.96 -4.91 -34.29
C ILE A 151 -2.05 -6.36 -34.79
N THR A 152 -0.92 -6.91 -35.24
CA THR A 152 -0.80 -8.24 -35.88
C THR A 152 0.05 -9.19 -35.05
N VAL A 153 0.92 -8.68 -34.18
CA VAL A 153 1.63 -9.45 -33.13
C VAL A 153 1.60 -8.64 -31.85
N ASN A 154 1.08 -9.24 -30.77
CA ASN A 154 1.20 -8.70 -29.41
C ASN A 154 2.46 -9.24 -28.73
N PRO A 155 3.03 -8.51 -27.75
CA PRO A 155 4.13 -9.03 -26.95
C PRO A 155 3.67 -10.16 -26.03
N GLU A 156 4.53 -11.17 -25.89
CA GLU A 156 4.27 -12.36 -25.09
C GLU A 156 4.88 -12.21 -23.68
N SER A 157 4.05 -12.38 -22.65
CA SER A 157 4.50 -12.42 -21.25
C SER A 157 5.48 -13.58 -21.03
N LYS A 158 6.56 -13.37 -20.28
CA LYS A 158 7.58 -14.39 -20.01
C LYS A 158 8.26 -14.22 -18.65
N ALA A 159 8.81 -15.32 -18.13
CA ALA A 159 9.77 -15.29 -17.02
C ALA A 159 11.16 -15.69 -17.52
N VAL A 160 12.19 -15.01 -17.02
CA VAL A 160 13.60 -15.13 -17.44
C VAL A 160 14.53 -14.98 -16.23
N LEU A 161 15.80 -15.36 -16.36
CA LEU A 161 16.82 -15.11 -15.33
C LEU A 161 17.44 -13.72 -15.45
N ALA A 162 17.84 -13.15 -14.32
CA ALA A 162 18.67 -11.95 -14.31
C ALA A 162 19.99 -12.20 -15.07
N GLY A 163 20.34 -11.29 -15.99
CA GLY A 163 21.48 -11.41 -16.90
C GLY A 163 21.12 -11.83 -18.33
N GLU A 164 19.95 -12.43 -18.56
CA GLU A 164 19.57 -12.93 -19.89
C GLU A 164 19.24 -11.83 -20.91
N PHE A 165 19.33 -12.18 -22.20
CA PHE A 165 18.82 -11.37 -23.30
C PHE A 165 17.30 -11.48 -23.36
N VAL A 166 16.59 -10.36 -23.51
CA VAL A 166 15.12 -10.33 -23.57
C VAL A 166 14.64 -9.49 -24.74
N LYS A 167 13.69 -10.03 -25.50
CA LYS A 167 12.96 -9.31 -26.53
C LYS A 167 11.44 -9.42 -26.35
N LEU A 168 10.76 -8.26 -26.40
CA LEU A 168 9.31 -8.13 -26.53
C LEU A 168 8.99 -7.56 -27.92
N CYS A 169 8.05 -8.18 -28.64
CA CYS A 169 7.70 -7.82 -30.02
C CYS A 169 6.26 -7.30 -30.10
N CYS A 170 6.06 -6.11 -30.67
CA CYS A 170 4.76 -5.60 -31.09
C CYS A 170 4.83 -5.28 -32.59
N ARG A 171 3.96 -5.86 -33.41
CA ARG A 171 3.93 -5.59 -34.86
C ARG A 171 2.53 -5.20 -35.27
N ALA A 172 2.43 -4.21 -36.15
CA ALA A 172 1.16 -3.63 -36.57
C ALA A 172 1.20 -3.10 -38.01
N THR A 173 0.01 -2.90 -38.58
CA THR A 173 -0.21 -2.32 -39.90
C THR A 173 -1.14 -1.11 -39.79
N GLY A 174 -0.86 -0.04 -40.55
CA GLY A 174 -1.68 1.15 -40.62
C GLY A 174 -1.16 2.12 -41.69
N HIS A 175 -2.06 2.90 -42.29
CA HIS A 175 -1.71 3.84 -43.36
C HIS A 175 -1.51 5.26 -42.80
N PRO A 176 -0.58 6.09 -43.33
CA PRO A 176 0.41 5.77 -44.37
C PRO A 176 1.59 4.93 -43.87
N PHE A 177 1.89 5.00 -42.58
CA PHE A 177 2.86 4.18 -41.86
C PHE A 177 2.48 4.14 -40.38
N VAL A 178 3.11 3.24 -39.62
CA VAL A 178 2.97 3.17 -38.16
C VAL A 178 4.27 3.51 -37.44
N GLN A 179 4.13 4.13 -36.28
CA GLN A 179 5.19 4.40 -35.30
C GLN A 179 4.84 3.69 -33.99
N TYR A 180 5.86 3.21 -33.28
CA TYR A 180 5.72 2.52 -32.01
C TYR A 180 6.21 3.41 -30.87
N GLN A 181 5.66 3.24 -29.67
CA GLN A 181 6.25 3.75 -28.43
C GLN A 181 5.93 2.79 -27.28
N TRP A 182 6.96 2.31 -26.59
CA TRP A 182 6.82 1.40 -25.44
C TRP A 182 6.67 2.14 -24.13
N PHE A 183 5.87 1.56 -23.25
CA PHE A 183 5.60 2.01 -21.89
C PHE A 183 5.84 0.86 -20.92
N LYS A 184 6.41 1.17 -19.75
CA LYS A 184 6.45 0.29 -18.58
C LYS A 184 5.45 0.84 -17.58
N MET A 185 4.41 0.09 -17.26
CA MET A 185 3.24 0.59 -16.53
C MET A 185 2.74 1.90 -17.16
N ASN A 186 2.67 3.00 -16.41
CA ASN A 186 2.25 4.33 -16.89
C ASN A 186 3.40 5.22 -17.41
N LYS A 187 4.64 4.72 -17.46
CA LYS A 187 5.83 5.53 -17.81
C LYS A 187 6.38 5.16 -19.19
N GLU A 188 6.61 6.18 -20.02
CA GLU A 188 7.25 6.03 -21.33
C GLU A 188 8.71 5.56 -21.20
N ILE A 189 9.12 4.64 -22.09
CA ILE A 189 10.49 4.12 -22.15
C ILE A 189 11.30 4.96 -23.15
N PRO A 190 12.35 5.70 -22.71
CA PRO A 190 13.21 6.47 -23.62
C PRO A 190 13.79 5.59 -24.73
N ASN A 191 13.72 6.08 -25.97
CA ASN A 191 14.14 5.36 -27.18
C ASN A 191 13.39 4.04 -27.46
N GLY A 192 12.31 3.73 -26.72
CA GLY A 192 11.42 2.60 -26.98
C GLY A 192 10.51 2.82 -28.19
N ASN A 193 11.02 3.27 -29.33
CA ASN A 193 10.23 3.69 -30.49
C ASN A 193 10.17 2.67 -31.65
N ALA A 194 10.74 1.48 -31.45
CA ALA A 194 10.77 0.37 -32.40
C ALA A 194 9.67 -0.68 -32.15
N SER A 195 9.39 -1.52 -33.15
CA SER A 195 8.50 -2.68 -33.03
C SER A 195 9.01 -3.77 -32.06
N GLU A 196 10.26 -3.69 -31.62
CA GLU A 196 10.86 -4.64 -30.69
C GLU A 196 11.54 -3.88 -29.55
N LEU A 197 11.18 -4.19 -28.31
CA LEU A 197 11.84 -3.69 -27.10
C LEU A 197 12.86 -4.75 -26.66
N ILE A 198 14.13 -4.35 -26.58
CA ILE A 198 15.27 -5.24 -26.38
C ILE A 198 16.01 -4.86 -25.10
N PHE A 199 16.26 -5.86 -24.25
CA PHE A 199 17.17 -5.79 -23.12
C PHE A 199 18.35 -6.71 -23.41
N ASN A 200 19.54 -6.14 -23.62
CA ASN A 200 20.75 -6.94 -23.88
C ASN A 200 21.19 -7.76 -22.64
N THR A 201 20.78 -7.31 -21.46
CA THR A 201 21.06 -7.91 -20.16
C THR A 201 19.94 -7.45 -19.22
N VAL A 202 19.01 -8.34 -18.86
CA VAL A 202 17.84 -8.00 -18.04
C VAL A 202 18.18 -8.01 -16.54
N HIS A 203 17.64 -7.06 -15.78
CA HIS A 203 17.83 -6.94 -14.33
C HIS A 203 16.49 -7.03 -13.59
N VAL A 204 16.50 -7.28 -12.27
CA VAL A 204 15.27 -7.34 -11.45
C VAL A 204 14.41 -6.08 -11.57
N LYS A 205 15.05 -4.89 -11.60
CA LYS A 205 14.40 -3.59 -11.86
C LYS A 205 13.65 -3.50 -13.20
N ASP A 206 13.97 -4.38 -14.14
CA ASP A 206 13.37 -4.43 -15.47
C ASP A 206 12.08 -5.29 -15.48
N ALA A 207 11.81 -6.09 -14.44
CA ALA A 207 10.54 -6.80 -14.27
C ALA A 207 9.32 -5.84 -14.17
N GLY A 208 8.16 -6.25 -14.69
CA GLY A 208 6.90 -5.49 -14.65
C GLY A 208 6.06 -5.65 -15.92
N PHE A 209 5.00 -4.84 -16.03
CA PHE A 209 4.08 -4.86 -17.16
C PHE A 209 4.47 -3.84 -18.24
N TYR A 210 4.47 -4.31 -19.49
CA TYR A 210 4.84 -3.56 -20.68
C TYR A 210 3.69 -3.49 -21.68
N VAL A 211 3.51 -2.33 -22.30
CA VAL A 211 2.56 -2.15 -23.40
C VAL A 211 3.21 -1.31 -24.50
N CYS A 212 2.88 -1.60 -25.76
CA CYS A 212 3.29 -0.81 -26.90
C CYS A 212 2.11 -0.01 -27.43
N ARG A 213 2.25 1.32 -27.50
CA ARG A 213 1.36 2.20 -28.25
C ARG A 213 1.80 2.22 -29.71
N VAL A 214 0.89 1.97 -30.62
CA VAL A 214 1.10 2.13 -32.06
C VAL A 214 0.30 3.34 -32.53
N ASN A 215 0.87 4.23 -33.34
CA ASN A 215 0.16 5.39 -33.89
C ASN A 215 0.48 5.59 -35.40
N ASN A 216 -0.40 6.27 -36.14
CA ASN A 216 -0.23 6.59 -37.56
C ASN A 216 -0.41 8.10 -37.87
N ASN A 217 -0.23 8.97 -36.87
CA ASN A 217 -0.57 10.41 -36.86
C ASN A 217 -2.07 10.75 -36.91
N PHE A 218 -2.99 9.80 -37.12
CA PHE A 218 -4.45 10.04 -37.13
C PHE A 218 -5.15 9.37 -35.94
N THR A 219 -4.81 8.12 -35.66
CA THR A 219 -5.27 7.34 -34.51
C THR A 219 -4.09 6.71 -33.79
N PHE A 220 -4.38 6.07 -32.65
CA PHE A 220 -3.45 5.19 -31.95
C PHE A 220 -4.20 3.98 -31.39
N GLU A 221 -3.49 2.88 -31.24
CA GLU A 221 -3.94 1.64 -30.60
C GLU A 221 -2.90 1.20 -29.57
N PHE A 222 -3.30 0.39 -28.59
CA PHE A 222 -2.39 -0.23 -27.62
C PHE A 222 -2.35 -1.74 -27.83
N SER A 223 -1.17 -2.34 -27.68
CA SER A 223 -1.03 -3.79 -27.63
C SER A 223 -1.72 -4.38 -26.39
N GLN A 224 -1.86 -5.70 -26.36
CA GLN A 224 -2.06 -6.39 -25.09
C GLN A 224 -0.87 -6.11 -24.15
N TRP A 225 -1.13 -6.17 -22.84
CA TRP A 225 -0.09 -6.08 -21.81
C TRP A 225 0.74 -7.36 -21.79
N SER A 226 2.06 -7.20 -21.72
CA SER A 226 3.04 -8.28 -21.55
C SER A 226 3.72 -8.14 -20.19
N GLN A 227 3.68 -9.19 -19.38
CA GLN A 227 4.42 -9.26 -18.12
C GLN A 227 5.82 -9.81 -18.38
N LEU A 228 6.84 -9.05 -17.98
CA LEU A 228 8.21 -9.54 -17.86
C LEU A 228 8.51 -9.81 -16.39
N ASP A 229 8.81 -11.06 -16.06
CA ASP A 229 9.19 -11.52 -14.73
C ASP A 229 10.68 -11.91 -14.75
N VAL A 230 11.46 -11.44 -13.78
CA VAL A 230 12.92 -11.55 -13.79
C VAL A 230 13.41 -12.18 -12.48
N CYS A 231 13.84 -13.42 -12.58
CA CYS A 231 14.29 -14.25 -11.47
C CYS A 231 15.78 -14.01 -11.18
N ASP A 232 16.08 -13.40 -10.03
CA ASP A 232 17.43 -13.35 -9.48
C ASP A 232 17.64 -14.54 -8.54
N VAL A 233 18.45 -15.51 -9.00
CA VAL A 233 18.60 -16.83 -8.38
C VAL A 233 20.08 -17.22 -8.27
N THR A 234 20.60 -17.19 -7.05
CA THR A 234 22.01 -17.52 -6.76
C THR A 234 22.33 -19.01 -6.90
N GLU A 235 21.37 -19.90 -6.67
CA GLU A 235 21.54 -21.35 -6.66
C GLU A 235 20.68 -22.07 -7.73
N VAL A 236 21.02 -21.86 -9.00
CA VAL A 236 20.39 -22.58 -10.12
C VAL A 236 20.87 -24.03 -10.20
N THR A 237 19.96 -24.97 -10.49
CA THR A 237 20.24 -26.42 -10.48
C THR A 237 21.28 -26.84 -11.54
N GLU A 238 22.02 -27.93 -11.26
CA GLU A 238 22.95 -28.50 -12.25
C GLU A 238 22.27 -28.97 -13.54
N SER A 239 21.01 -29.38 -13.45
CA SER A 239 20.15 -29.74 -14.60
C SER A 239 19.90 -28.55 -15.51
N PHE A 240 19.75 -27.34 -14.96
CA PHE A 240 19.66 -26.10 -15.73
C PHE A 240 21.04 -25.67 -16.27
N ARG A 241 22.08 -25.69 -15.42
CA ARG A 241 23.45 -25.30 -15.82
C ARG A 241 23.98 -26.13 -17.00
N ARG A 242 23.57 -27.39 -17.13
CA ARG A 242 23.93 -28.28 -18.26
C ARG A 242 23.11 -28.06 -19.55
N SER A 243 22.15 -27.13 -19.56
CA SER A 243 21.29 -26.87 -20.73
C SER A 243 21.32 -25.42 -21.22
N ILE A 244 22.27 -24.60 -20.74
CA ILE A 244 22.48 -23.22 -21.21
C ILE A 244 23.01 -23.20 -22.65
N ASP A 245 23.79 -24.20 -23.05
CA ASP A 245 24.27 -24.37 -24.43
C ASP A 245 23.15 -24.88 -25.36
N GLY A 246 22.34 -23.95 -25.89
CA GLY A 246 21.54 -24.15 -27.10
C GLY A 246 20.02 -24.36 -26.94
N ILE A 247 19.42 -23.98 -25.81
CA ILE A 247 17.95 -23.99 -25.65
C ILE A 247 17.27 -22.82 -26.40
N SER A 248 16.07 -23.09 -26.94
CA SER A 248 15.16 -22.07 -27.50
C SER A 248 14.55 -21.21 -26.38
N GLU A 249 14.57 -19.87 -26.56
CA GLU A 249 14.05 -18.82 -25.64
C GLU A 249 12.58 -19.00 -25.16
N SER A 250 11.87 -19.99 -25.66
CA SER A 250 10.44 -20.25 -25.44
C SER A 250 10.12 -21.48 -24.59
N LYS A 251 11.09 -22.34 -24.25
CA LYS A 251 10.77 -23.54 -23.46
C LYS A 251 10.54 -23.19 -21.98
N LEU A 252 9.54 -23.82 -21.36
CA LEU A 252 9.41 -23.86 -19.91
C LEU A 252 10.60 -24.63 -19.31
N GLN A 253 11.16 -24.17 -18.19
CA GLN A 253 12.17 -24.92 -17.44
C GLN A 253 12.23 -24.56 -15.94
N ILE A 254 12.20 -25.57 -15.08
CA ILE A 254 12.44 -25.41 -13.63
C ILE A 254 13.94 -25.13 -13.40
N CYS A 255 14.22 -24.00 -12.76
CA CYS A 255 15.55 -23.46 -12.48
C CYS A 255 15.98 -23.73 -11.04
N VAL A 256 15.06 -23.54 -10.08
CA VAL A 256 15.20 -23.81 -8.64
C VAL A 256 14.17 -24.85 -8.23
N GLU A 257 14.63 -25.87 -7.51
CA GLU A 257 13.84 -27.00 -7.00
C GLU A 257 13.62 -26.86 -5.49
N PRO A 258 12.48 -27.35 -4.95
CA PRO A 258 12.23 -27.34 -3.52
C PRO A 258 13.22 -28.22 -2.76
N ARG A 259 13.33 -28.02 -1.44
CA ARG A 259 14.25 -28.75 -0.57
C ARG A 259 13.52 -29.35 0.63
N SER A 260 13.82 -30.63 0.90
CA SER A 260 13.31 -31.36 2.07
C SER A 260 13.76 -30.68 3.36
N GLN A 261 12.89 -30.63 4.36
CA GLN A 261 13.10 -29.88 5.60
C GLN A 261 12.72 -30.71 6.83
N LYS A 262 13.49 -30.54 7.90
CA LYS A 262 13.17 -31.03 9.24
C LYS A 262 12.94 -29.81 10.13
N LEU A 263 11.75 -29.70 10.72
CA LEU A 263 11.30 -28.51 11.44
C LEU A 263 10.72 -28.91 12.80
N MET A 264 10.72 -28.00 13.77
CA MET A 264 9.97 -28.16 15.02
C MET A 264 8.62 -27.43 14.90
N PRO A 265 7.58 -27.81 15.67
CA PRO A 265 6.33 -27.08 15.71
C PRO A 265 6.56 -25.58 16.01
N GLY A 266 5.81 -24.71 15.34
CA GLY A 266 6.01 -23.25 15.37
C GLY A 266 7.15 -22.72 14.47
N SER A 267 7.91 -23.57 13.79
CA SER A 267 8.88 -23.12 12.77
C SER A 267 8.19 -22.71 11.47
N THR A 268 8.85 -21.93 10.62
CA THR A 268 8.37 -21.65 9.25
C THR A 268 8.86 -22.69 8.25
N LEU A 269 7.94 -23.30 7.50
CA LEU A 269 8.25 -24.05 6.28
C LEU A 269 8.28 -23.10 5.08
N VAL A 270 9.29 -23.26 4.23
CA VAL A 270 9.42 -22.52 2.96
C VAL A 270 9.82 -23.48 1.86
N LEU A 271 8.92 -23.73 0.90
CA LEU A 271 9.23 -24.49 -0.31
C LEU A 271 9.27 -23.53 -1.50
N GLU A 272 10.31 -23.68 -2.31
CA GLU A 272 10.63 -22.76 -3.40
C GLU A 272 10.76 -23.52 -4.71
N CYS A 273 9.97 -23.13 -5.70
CA CYS A 273 10.03 -23.65 -7.06
C CYS A 273 10.03 -22.46 -8.02
N VAL A 274 11.10 -22.29 -8.80
CA VAL A 274 11.24 -21.15 -9.71
C VAL A 274 11.54 -21.66 -11.11
N ALA A 275 10.79 -21.18 -12.09
CA ALA A 275 10.93 -21.54 -13.49
C ALA A 275 10.99 -20.30 -14.41
N VAL A 276 11.55 -20.51 -15.60
CA VAL A 276 11.55 -19.58 -16.73
C VAL A 276 10.72 -20.15 -17.89
N GLY A 277 10.31 -19.30 -18.83
CA GLY A 277 9.58 -19.71 -20.02
C GLY A 277 8.79 -18.59 -20.69
N SER A 278 8.40 -18.83 -21.95
CA SER A 278 7.54 -17.97 -22.76
C SER A 278 6.46 -18.86 -23.43
N PRO A 279 5.17 -18.81 -23.04
CA PRO A 279 4.57 -17.83 -22.12
C PRO A 279 5.03 -17.97 -20.67
N ILE A 280 4.70 -16.96 -19.86
CA ILE A 280 5.05 -16.87 -18.43
C ILE A 280 4.58 -18.13 -17.65
N PRO A 281 5.41 -18.71 -16.76
CA PRO A 281 5.02 -19.89 -15.99
C PRO A 281 3.99 -19.60 -14.89
N HIS A 282 3.01 -20.50 -14.79
CA HIS A 282 2.08 -20.65 -13.66
C HIS A 282 2.50 -21.84 -12.78
N TYR A 283 2.06 -21.84 -11.52
CA TYR A 283 2.47 -22.80 -10.49
C TYR A 283 1.23 -23.38 -9.80
N GLN A 284 1.34 -24.61 -9.28
CA GLN A 284 0.35 -25.24 -8.40
C GLN A 284 1.07 -26.22 -7.46
N TRP A 285 0.98 -26.01 -6.15
CA TRP A 285 1.58 -26.90 -5.17
C TRP A 285 0.69 -28.09 -4.81
N PHE A 286 1.35 -29.18 -4.40
CA PHE A 286 0.74 -30.45 -4.00
C PHE A 286 1.37 -30.95 -2.70
N LYS A 287 0.57 -31.65 -1.90
CA LYS A 287 0.95 -32.33 -0.65
C LYS A 287 0.29 -33.70 -0.63
N ASN A 288 1.07 -34.77 -0.50
CA ASN A 288 0.59 -36.16 -0.50
C ASN A 288 -0.35 -36.45 -1.70
N GLU A 289 0.10 -36.08 -2.91
CA GLU A 289 -0.64 -36.11 -4.19
C GLU A 289 -1.89 -35.22 -4.31
N SER A 290 -2.37 -34.60 -3.24
CA SER A 290 -3.50 -33.67 -3.26
C SER A 290 -3.05 -32.24 -3.61
N PRO A 291 -3.76 -31.50 -4.48
CA PRO A 291 -3.45 -30.11 -4.75
C PRO A 291 -3.78 -29.22 -3.54
N LEU A 292 -2.88 -28.28 -3.23
CA LEU A 292 -3.09 -27.28 -2.19
C LEU A 292 -3.90 -26.11 -2.78
N THR A 293 -5.09 -25.87 -2.24
CA THR A 293 -6.02 -24.85 -2.74
C THR A 293 -5.41 -23.45 -2.72
N HIS A 294 -5.45 -22.75 -3.86
CA HIS A 294 -4.92 -21.38 -4.05
C HIS A 294 -3.39 -21.22 -3.95
N GLU A 295 -2.62 -22.29 -3.70
CA GLU A 295 -1.16 -22.24 -3.64
C GLU A 295 -0.53 -22.28 -5.03
N THR A 296 -0.56 -21.12 -5.70
CA THR A 296 -0.15 -20.93 -7.10
C THR A 296 1.06 -19.99 -7.27
N LYS A 297 1.89 -19.86 -6.23
CA LYS A 297 3.06 -18.97 -6.19
C LYS A 297 4.38 -19.76 -6.31
N LYS A 298 5.47 -19.08 -6.70
CA LYS A 298 6.86 -19.61 -6.68
C LYS A 298 7.30 -20.11 -5.30
N LEU A 299 6.76 -19.50 -4.24
CA LEU A 299 6.99 -19.86 -2.85
C LEU A 299 5.69 -20.41 -2.27
N TYR A 300 5.72 -21.64 -1.77
CA TYR A 300 4.75 -22.16 -0.81
C TYR A 300 5.30 -21.98 0.60
N MET A 301 4.43 -21.60 1.54
CA MET A 301 4.85 -21.19 2.86
C MET A 301 3.85 -21.53 3.94
N VAL A 302 4.35 -22.02 5.07
CA VAL A 302 3.58 -22.21 6.31
C VAL A 302 4.34 -21.49 7.41
N PRO A 303 3.89 -20.32 7.88
CA PRO A 303 4.62 -19.52 8.87
C PRO A 303 4.88 -20.25 10.18
N TYR A 304 3.94 -21.10 10.61
CA TYR A 304 4.01 -21.91 11.82
C TYR A 304 3.56 -23.34 11.48
N VAL A 305 4.50 -24.27 11.34
CA VAL A 305 4.19 -25.70 11.12
C VAL A 305 3.78 -26.40 12.40
N ASP A 306 3.07 -27.51 12.24
CA ASP A 306 2.71 -28.48 13.27
C ASP A 306 2.67 -29.89 12.64
N LEU A 307 2.16 -30.89 13.35
CA LEU A 307 2.20 -32.28 12.87
C LEU A 307 1.35 -32.55 11.62
N GLU A 308 0.30 -31.77 11.32
CA GLU A 308 -0.43 -31.95 10.06
C GLU A 308 0.37 -31.48 8.85
N HIS A 309 1.34 -30.58 9.03
CA HIS A 309 2.22 -30.08 7.97
C HIS A 309 3.35 -31.04 7.56
N GLN A 310 3.40 -32.24 8.14
CA GLN A 310 4.26 -33.32 7.67
C GLN A 310 3.75 -33.93 6.35
N GLY A 311 4.68 -34.30 5.45
CA GLY A 311 4.36 -35.07 4.24
C GLY A 311 5.29 -34.81 3.05
N THR A 312 4.93 -35.41 1.92
CA THR A 312 5.62 -35.28 0.65
C THR A 312 5.03 -34.11 -0.15
N TYR A 313 5.84 -33.11 -0.46
CA TYR A 313 5.44 -31.92 -1.21
C TYR A 313 6.09 -31.83 -2.60
N TRP A 314 5.40 -31.24 -3.56
CA TRP A 314 5.93 -30.90 -4.90
C TRP A 314 5.13 -29.78 -5.56
N CYS A 315 5.65 -29.21 -6.65
CA CYS A 315 5.02 -28.14 -7.42
C CYS A 315 4.89 -28.56 -8.89
N ARG A 316 3.72 -28.40 -9.48
CA ARG A 316 3.53 -28.42 -10.93
C ARG A 316 3.74 -27.02 -11.48
N VAL A 317 4.60 -26.88 -12.47
CA VAL A 317 4.78 -25.64 -13.23
C VAL A 317 4.24 -25.86 -14.64
N TYR A 318 3.53 -24.88 -15.20
CA TYR A 318 2.91 -25.01 -16.53
C TYR A 318 2.72 -23.65 -17.22
N ASN A 319 2.59 -23.67 -18.54
CA ASN A 319 2.09 -22.57 -19.35
C ASN A 319 1.26 -23.15 -20.53
N ASP A 320 0.81 -22.30 -21.46
CA ASP A 320 -0.01 -22.74 -22.62
C ASP A 320 0.72 -23.67 -23.62
N ARG A 321 1.99 -24.05 -23.36
CA ARG A 321 2.84 -24.83 -24.28
C ARG A 321 3.48 -26.08 -23.66
N ASP A 322 3.80 -26.06 -22.36
CA ASP A 322 4.58 -27.11 -21.68
C ASP A 322 4.17 -27.19 -20.19
N SER A 323 4.45 -28.34 -19.55
CA SER A 323 4.21 -28.57 -18.12
C SER A 323 5.26 -29.52 -17.53
N GLN A 324 5.81 -29.14 -16.37
CA GLN A 324 6.89 -29.84 -15.70
C GLN A 324 6.63 -29.90 -14.19
N ASP A 325 6.83 -31.07 -13.59
CA ASP A 325 6.71 -31.28 -12.15
C ASP A 325 8.07 -31.16 -11.47
N SER A 326 8.12 -30.50 -10.31
CA SER A 326 9.31 -30.43 -9.47
C SER A 326 9.65 -31.78 -8.86
N LYS A 327 10.86 -31.90 -8.32
CA LYS A 327 11.19 -32.98 -7.39
C LYS A 327 10.21 -32.99 -6.21
N LYS A 328 9.89 -34.20 -5.76
CA LYS A 328 9.17 -34.45 -4.51
C LYS A 328 10.13 -34.33 -3.33
N VAL A 329 9.69 -33.67 -2.27
CA VAL A 329 10.50 -33.41 -1.07
C VAL A 329 9.74 -33.73 0.21
N GLU A 330 10.47 -34.18 1.23
CA GLU A 330 9.90 -34.53 2.52
C GLU A 330 9.95 -33.34 3.49
N VAL A 331 8.82 -33.03 4.10
CA VAL A 331 8.73 -32.15 5.26
C VAL A 331 8.44 -33.03 6.47
N VAL A 332 9.36 -33.07 7.43
CA VAL A 332 9.26 -33.87 8.65
C VAL A 332 9.21 -32.96 9.86
N ILE A 333 8.24 -33.18 10.75
CA ILE A 333 7.99 -32.32 11.90
C ILE A 333 8.33 -33.07 13.18
N GLY A 334 9.23 -32.49 13.98
CA GLY A 334 9.66 -33.07 15.26
C GLY A 334 8.56 -33.06 16.32
N ARG A 335 8.69 -33.96 17.30
CA ARG A 335 7.87 -33.94 18.52
C ARG A 335 8.63 -33.25 19.64
N THR A 336 7.90 -32.51 20.47
CA THR A 336 8.38 -31.99 21.75
C THR A 336 8.04 -33.01 22.83
N ASP A 337 8.91 -34.02 22.99
CA ASP A 337 8.75 -35.05 24.01
C ASP A 337 9.21 -34.53 25.39
N GLU A 338 8.42 -33.63 25.98
CA GLU A 338 8.42 -33.38 27.43
C GLU A 338 7.01 -33.66 27.97
N ALA A 339 6.94 -34.51 28.99
CA ALA A 339 5.70 -35.20 29.35
C ALA A 339 4.87 -34.44 30.40
N VAL A 340 3.56 -34.35 30.13
CA VAL A 340 2.52 -34.29 31.17
C VAL A 340 1.53 -35.41 30.85
N GLU A 341 1.58 -36.49 31.63
CA GLU A 341 0.63 -37.60 31.52
C GLU A 341 -0.73 -37.17 32.09
N CYS A 342 -1.71 -36.94 31.22
CA CYS A 342 -3.12 -37.00 31.60
C CYS A 342 -3.61 -38.43 31.42
N THR A 343 -4.11 -39.05 32.50
CA THR A 343 -4.44 -40.48 32.57
C THR A 343 -5.66 -40.87 31.72
N GLU A 344 -5.66 -42.10 31.18
CA GLU A 344 -6.55 -42.57 30.10
C GLU A 344 -8.05 -42.78 30.45
N ASP A 345 -8.58 -42.18 31.53
CA ASP A 345 -9.92 -42.48 32.05
C ASP A 345 -11.10 -41.78 31.32
N GLU A 346 -10.86 -40.76 30.48
CA GLU A 346 -11.94 -40.02 29.79
C GLU A 346 -12.17 -40.42 28.31
N LEU A 347 -11.36 -41.30 27.71
CA LEU A 347 -11.46 -41.61 26.27
C LEU A 347 -12.56 -42.60 25.86
N ASN A 348 -13.27 -43.24 26.81
CA ASN A 348 -14.18 -44.35 26.54
C ASN A 348 -15.66 -43.96 26.32
N ASN A 349 -15.96 -42.72 25.89
CA ASN A 349 -17.35 -42.29 25.58
C ASN A 349 -17.46 -41.36 24.36
N LEU A 350 -16.93 -41.78 23.20
CA LEU A 350 -17.27 -41.19 21.91
C LEU A 350 -17.92 -42.25 20.99
N GLY A 351 -19.22 -42.08 20.75
CA GLY A 351 -19.95 -42.82 19.71
C GLY A 351 -19.51 -42.39 18.30
N HIS A 352 -19.95 -43.12 17.28
CA HIS A 352 -19.62 -42.79 15.89
C HIS A 352 -20.08 -41.36 15.52
N PRO A 353 -19.26 -40.59 14.79
CA PRO A 353 -19.67 -39.28 14.29
C PRO A 353 -20.66 -39.45 13.13
N ASP A 354 -21.92 -39.13 13.38
CA ASP A 354 -22.90 -38.87 12.32
C ASP A 354 -22.54 -37.55 11.61
N ASN A 355 -22.76 -37.50 10.30
CA ASN A 355 -22.36 -36.33 9.49
C ASN A 355 -23.11 -35.05 9.91
N LYS A 356 -22.38 -34.11 10.53
CA LYS A 356 -22.78 -32.71 10.66
C LYS A 356 -21.58 -31.81 10.38
N GLU A 357 -21.81 -30.79 9.57
CA GLU A 357 -20.83 -29.73 9.31
C GLU A 357 -20.50 -29.02 10.62
N GLN A 358 -19.22 -29.08 11.03
CA GLN A 358 -18.72 -28.21 12.09
C GLN A 358 -18.50 -26.82 11.48
N THR A 359 -19.43 -25.91 11.75
CA THR A 359 -19.25 -24.48 11.44
C THR A 359 -18.00 -23.97 12.13
N ALA A 360 -17.02 -23.52 11.34
CA ALA A 360 -15.77 -22.97 11.86
C ALA A 360 -16.01 -21.73 12.74
N GLU A 361 -15.20 -21.58 13.79
CA GLU A 361 -15.22 -20.43 14.69
C GLU A 361 -14.84 -19.16 13.92
N GLN A 362 -15.83 -18.32 13.59
CA GLN A 362 -15.63 -17.06 12.85
C GLN A 362 -15.29 -15.91 13.82
N PRO A 363 -14.02 -15.43 13.87
CA PRO A 363 -13.60 -14.47 14.89
C PRO A 363 -14.17 -13.06 14.69
N LEU A 364 -14.41 -12.36 15.78
CA LEU A 364 -14.69 -10.91 15.80
C LEU A 364 -13.36 -10.16 15.76
N GLY A 365 -13.17 -9.32 14.74
CA GLY A 365 -12.04 -8.40 14.63
C GLY A 365 -12.46 -6.96 14.88
N LEU A 366 -11.80 -6.28 15.82
CA LEU A 366 -12.00 -4.86 16.10
C LEU A 366 -10.65 -4.12 16.04
N LEU A 367 -10.61 -3.03 15.28
CA LEU A 367 -9.52 -2.06 15.28
C LEU A 367 -10.02 -0.73 15.83
N TYR A 368 -9.38 -0.24 16.90
CA TYR A 368 -9.49 1.15 17.35
C TYR A 368 -8.18 1.88 17.03
N TYR A 369 -8.28 3.09 16.48
CA TYR A 369 -7.15 3.99 16.29
C TYR A 369 -7.53 5.39 16.76
N ALA A 370 -6.64 6.02 17.52
CA ALA A 370 -6.73 7.43 17.88
C ALA A 370 -5.41 8.13 17.51
N GLY A 371 -5.50 9.29 16.86
CA GLY A 371 -4.33 10.03 16.41
C GLY A 371 -4.56 10.84 15.14
N HIS A 372 -3.48 11.19 14.45
CA HIS A 372 -3.55 11.93 13.20
C HIS A 372 -4.01 11.03 12.04
N GLY A 373 -4.93 11.55 11.22
CA GLY A 373 -5.49 10.83 10.10
C GLY A 373 -5.95 11.76 8.99
N TYR A 374 -6.12 11.18 7.80
CA TYR A 374 -6.67 11.87 6.64
C TYR A 374 -7.50 10.89 5.78
N GLU A 375 -8.32 11.43 4.88
CA GLU A 375 -9.14 10.61 3.97
C GLU A 375 -9.05 11.13 2.52
N ASN A 376 -8.36 10.38 1.67
CA ASN A 376 -8.21 10.69 0.24
C ASN A 376 -9.09 9.74 -0.59
N PHE A 377 -10.01 10.31 -1.36
CA PHE A 377 -10.93 9.58 -2.24
C PHE A 377 -11.79 8.50 -1.55
N GLY A 378 -12.07 8.67 -0.25
CA GLY A 378 -12.82 7.71 0.57
C GLY A 378 -11.97 6.60 1.20
N ASN A 379 -10.65 6.59 0.96
CA ASN A 379 -9.70 5.73 1.64
C ASN A 379 -9.11 6.47 2.84
N SER A 380 -9.17 5.84 4.00
CA SER A 380 -8.85 6.42 5.30
C SER A 380 -7.43 5.99 5.68
N PHE A 381 -6.59 6.94 6.09
CA PHE A 381 -5.18 6.72 6.39
C PHE A 381 -4.86 7.12 7.83
N MET A 382 -4.22 6.20 8.56
CA MET A 382 -3.68 6.42 9.91
C MET A 382 -2.23 6.87 9.79
N VAL A 383 -1.84 7.94 10.49
CA VAL A 383 -0.51 8.56 10.38
C VAL A 383 0.39 8.09 11.55
N PRO A 384 1.55 7.45 11.27
CA PRO A 384 2.54 7.10 12.28
C PRO A 384 3.22 8.31 12.94
N ILE A 385 3.80 8.11 14.12
CA ILE A 385 4.50 9.16 14.89
C ILE A 385 5.82 9.62 14.25
N ASP A 386 6.38 8.81 13.36
CA ASP A 386 7.61 9.04 12.59
C ASP A 386 7.34 9.56 11.17
N ALA A 387 6.09 9.88 10.82
CA ALA A 387 5.73 10.41 9.51
C ALA A 387 6.41 11.77 9.24
N PRO A 388 7.08 11.96 8.09
CA PRO A 388 7.76 13.22 7.76
C PRO A 388 6.76 14.34 7.48
N ASN A 389 7.22 15.60 7.52
CA ASN A 389 6.40 16.75 7.15
C ASN A 389 6.91 17.38 5.82
N PRO A 390 6.16 17.30 4.70
CA PRO A 390 4.86 16.64 4.53
C PRO A 390 4.95 15.11 4.37
N TYR A 391 3.85 14.40 4.67
CA TYR A 391 3.70 12.96 4.49
C TYR A 391 2.77 12.59 3.32
N ARG A 392 2.90 11.33 2.85
CA ARG A 392 2.15 10.71 1.74
C ARG A 392 1.64 9.33 2.16
N SER A 393 0.80 8.72 1.34
CA SER A 393 0.21 7.39 1.61
C SER A 393 1.24 6.28 1.84
N GLU A 394 2.42 6.38 1.23
CA GLU A 394 3.57 5.48 1.43
C GLU A 394 4.18 5.54 2.84
N ASN A 395 3.88 6.59 3.62
CA ASN A 395 4.30 6.77 5.01
C ASN A 395 3.17 6.46 6.01
N CYS A 396 2.03 5.92 5.56
CA CYS A 396 0.80 5.83 6.34
C CYS A 396 0.08 4.49 6.15
N LEU A 397 -0.76 4.09 7.12
CA LEU A 397 -1.48 2.83 7.06
C LEU A 397 -2.90 3.06 6.51
N CYS A 398 -3.15 2.55 5.30
CA CYS A 398 -4.49 2.56 4.68
C CYS A 398 -5.41 1.53 5.36
N VAL A 399 -6.51 2.00 5.96
CA VAL A 399 -7.43 1.14 6.72
C VAL A 399 -8.14 0.12 5.82
N GLN A 400 -8.45 0.47 4.57
CA GLN A 400 -9.12 -0.42 3.63
C GLN A 400 -8.23 -1.62 3.21
N ASN A 401 -6.89 -1.48 3.25
CA ASN A 401 -5.98 -2.62 3.09
C ASN A 401 -6.04 -3.57 4.30
N ILE A 402 -6.16 -3.05 5.53
CA ILE A 402 -6.31 -3.86 6.74
C ILE A 402 -7.64 -4.63 6.70
N LEU A 403 -8.73 -3.97 6.31
CA LEU A 403 -10.03 -4.63 6.09
C LEU A 403 -9.95 -5.76 5.06
N LYS A 404 -9.23 -5.57 3.93
CA LYS A 404 -9.02 -6.65 2.96
C LYS A 404 -8.32 -7.87 3.59
N LEU A 405 -7.25 -7.65 4.37
CA LEU A 405 -6.55 -8.72 5.08
C LEU A 405 -7.42 -9.43 6.14
N MET A 406 -8.35 -8.72 6.78
CA MET A 406 -9.33 -9.31 7.71
C MET A 406 -10.38 -10.14 6.97
N GLN A 407 -10.83 -9.71 5.78
CA GLN A 407 -11.71 -10.50 4.90
C GLN A 407 -11.02 -11.74 4.30
N GLU A 408 -9.70 -11.74 4.19
CA GLU A 408 -8.89 -12.91 3.82
C GLU A 408 -8.75 -13.92 4.99
N LYS A 409 -9.19 -13.54 6.20
CA LYS A 409 -9.23 -14.39 7.41
C LYS A 409 -10.65 -14.80 7.85
N GLU A 410 -11.66 -14.57 7.00
CA GLU A 410 -13.04 -15.04 7.18
C GLU A 410 -13.69 -14.72 8.55
N THR A 411 -13.25 -13.58 9.13
CA THR A 411 -13.82 -12.95 10.32
C THR A 411 -15.35 -12.87 10.26
N GLY A 412 -16.03 -13.18 11.37
CA GLY A 412 -17.49 -13.12 11.49
C GLY A 412 -18.06 -11.71 11.66
N LEU A 413 -17.25 -10.78 12.19
CA LEU A 413 -17.59 -9.37 12.32
C LEU A 413 -16.30 -8.53 12.23
N ASN A 414 -16.35 -7.44 11.45
CA ASN A 414 -15.27 -6.48 11.27
C ASN A 414 -15.71 -5.11 11.80
N VAL A 415 -15.06 -4.60 12.84
CA VAL A 415 -15.36 -3.28 13.44
C VAL A 415 -14.14 -2.36 13.35
N PHE A 416 -14.33 -1.18 12.77
CA PHE A 416 -13.29 -0.15 12.63
C PHE A 416 -13.76 1.13 13.33
N LEU A 417 -13.11 1.49 14.43
CA LEU A 417 -13.40 2.67 15.24
C LEU A 417 -12.26 3.68 15.09
N LEU A 418 -12.52 4.78 14.38
CA LEU A 418 -11.47 5.68 13.89
C LEU A 418 -11.62 7.08 14.52
N ASP A 419 -10.88 7.31 15.60
CA ASP A 419 -10.81 8.56 16.37
C ASP A 419 -9.73 9.49 15.81
N MET A 420 -9.93 9.91 14.56
CA MET A 420 -8.97 10.68 13.78
C MET A 420 -9.65 11.66 12.82
N CYS A 421 -8.92 12.68 12.39
CA CYS A 421 -9.37 13.61 11.36
C CYS A 421 -9.57 12.91 10.00
N ARG A 422 -10.47 13.44 9.17
CA ARG A 422 -10.81 12.92 7.83
C ARG A 422 -10.80 14.01 6.76
N LYS A 423 -10.00 15.07 7.00
CA LYS A 423 -9.61 16.06 5.98
C LYS A 423 -8.84 15.37 4.85
N ARG A 424 -8.80 16.01 3.67
CA ARG A 424 -7.95 15.58 2.54
C ARG A 424 -6.49 15.92 2.84
N ASN A 425 -5.55 15.06 2.45
CA ASN A 425 -4.13 15.40 2.35
C ASN A 425 -3.81 15.81 0.90
N ASP A 426 -3.51 17.08 0.68
CA ASP A 426 -3.21 17.61 -0.66
C ASP A 426 -1.76 17.37 -1.12
N TYR A 427 -0.88 16.87 -0.24
CA TYR A 427 0.45 16.39 -0.63
C TYR A 427 0.44 14.95 -1.15
N ASP A 428 -0.66 14.22 -0.98
CA ASP A 428 -0.85 12.85 -1.43
C ASP A 428 -1.64 12.78 -2.74
N ASP A 429 -0.90 12.83 -3.85
CA ASP A 429 -1.42 12.70 -5.22
C ASP A 429 -1.92 11.28 -5.55
N THR A 430 -1.77 10.30 -4.65
CA THR A 430 -2.10 8.91 -4.97
C THR A 430 -3.62 8.70 -5.06
N ILE A 431 -4.03 8.02 -6.13
CA ILE A 431 -5.39 7.50 -6.30
C ILE A 431 -5.28 5.98 -6.16
N PRO A 432 -5.36 5.43 -4.94
CA PRO A 432 -5.19 4.00 -4.73
C PRO A 432 -6.40 3.26 -5.32
N ILE A 433 -6.16 2.49 -6.38
CA ILE A 433 -7.13 1.54 -6.94
C ILE A 433 -6.99 0.25 -6.13
N LEU A 434 -7.75 0.15 -5.02
CA LEU A 434 -7.90 -1.12 -4.31
C LEU A 434 -8.82 -2.04 -5.12
N ASP A 435 -8.61 -3.36 -4.97
CA ASP A 435 -9.56 -4.35 -5.43
C ASP A 435 -10.92 -4.15 -4.76
N ALA A 436 -12.00 -4.53 -5.45
CA ALA A 436 -13.33 -4.54 -4.85
C ALA A 436 -13.37 -5.48 -3.65
N LEU A 437 -13.62 -4.92 -2.46
CA LEU A 437 -13.78 -5.68 -1.21
C LEU A 437 -14.88 -6.75 -1.35
N LYS A 438 -14.68 -7.92 -0.74
CA LYS A 438 -15.69 -8.99 -0.75
C LYS A 438 -16.98 -8.48 -0.10
N VAL A 439 -18.15 -8.86 -0.61
CA VAL A 439 -19.44 -8.53 0.03
C VAL A 439 -19.71 -9.52 1.17
N THR A 440 -19.01 -9.34 2.29
CA THR A 440 -19.12 -10.22 3.49
C THR A 440 -20.28 -9.87 4.41
N ALA A 441 -20.99 -8.76 4.15
CA ALA A 441 -22.17 -8.30 4.90
C ALA A 441 -21.99 -8.24 6.43
N ASN A 442 -20.76 -7.97 6.89
CA ASN A 442 -20.37 -8.04 8.30
C ASN A 442 -19.36 -6.95 8.73
N ILE A 443 -19.35 -5.81 8.03
CA ILE A 443 -18.38 -4.73 8.23
C ILE A 443 -19.09 -3.51 8.82
N VAL A 444 -18.49 -2.90 9.86
CA VAL A 444 -18.97 -1.69 10.54
C VAL A 444 -17.82 -0.72 10.75
N PHE A 445 -17.94 0.50 10.23
CA PHE A 445 -17.09 1.63 10.57
C PHE A 445 -17.87 2.59 11.46
N GLY A 446 -17.27 2.97 12.60
CA GLY A 446 -17.64 4.13 13.39
C GLY A 446 -16.52 5.17 13.30
N TYR A 447 -16.72 6.20 12.48
CA TYR A 447 -15.79 7.32 12.37
C TYR A 447 -16.15 8.39 13.40
N ALA A 448 -15.19 8.86 14.20
CA ALA A 448 -15.40 9.92 15.18
C ALA A 448 -15.84 11.26 14.57
N THR A 449 -15.61 11.45 13.27
CA THR A 449 -15.99 12.65 12.52
C THR A 449 -16.43 12.32 11.09
N CYS A 450 -17.19 13.21 10.45
CA CYS A 450 -17.62 13.07 9.06
C CYS A 450 -16.45 13.21 8.06
N GLN A 451 -16.64 12.69 6.84
CA GLN A 451 -15.68 12.91 5.75
C GLN A 451 -15.42 14.41 5.50
N GLY A 452 -14.15 14.80 5.44
CA GLY A 452 -13.71 16.20 5.30
C GLY A 452 -13.57 16.99 6.63
N ALA A 453 -13.97 16.43 7.76
CA ALA A 453 -13.99 17.10 9.06
C ALA A 453 -12.87 16.65 10.02
N GLU A 454 -12.86 17.22 11.23
CA GLU A 454 -11.86 16.98 12.28
C GLU A 454 -12.46 16.23 13.48
N ALA A 455 -11.64 15.43 14.15
CA ALA A 455 -11.95 14.86 15.45
C ALA A 455 -11.20 15.66 16.53
N PHE A 456 -11.82 15.91 17.68
CA PHE A 456 -11.30 16.82 18.70
C PHE A 456 -11.07 16.14 20.05
N GLU A 457 -10.05 16.64 20.75
CA GLU A 457 -9.76 16.41 22.16
C GLU A 457 -9.79 17.74 22.94
N ILE A 458 -9.72 17.69 24.28
CA ILE A 458 -9.87 18.87 25.14
C ILE A 458 -8.53 19.22 25.78
N GLN A 459 -7.83 20.21 25.22
CA GLN A 459 -6.44 20.57 25.54
C GLN A 459 -6.15 20.85 27.03
N HIS A 460 -7.14 21.29 27.81
CA HIS A 460 -6.91 21.80 29.17
C HIS A 460 -7.23 20.80 30.31
N SER A 461 -7.60 19.55 30.01
CA SER A 461 -8.12 18.62 31.04
C SER A 461 -7.35 17.30 31.20
N GLY A 462 -6.15 17.19 30.61
CA GLY A 462 -5.07 16.25 30.99
C GLY A 462 -5.34 14.76 30.79
N LEU A 463 -6.26 14.20 31.58
CA LEU A 463 -6.70 12.80 31.54
C LEU A 463 -8.15 12.67 31.03
N ALA A 464 -8.72 13.76 30.51
CA ALA A 464 -10.00 13.72 29.83
C ALA A 464 -9.91 12.91 28.54
N ASN A 465 -11.00 12.22 28.20
CA ASN A 465 -11.10 11.44 26.98
C ASN A 465 -11.36 12.39 25.79
N GLY A 466 -10.82 12.06 24.61
CA GLY A 466 -11.23 12.67 23.33
C GLY A 466 -12.73 12.55 23.10
N ILE A 467 -13.32 13.41 22.26
CA ILE A 467 -14.78 13.60 22.21
C ILE A 467 -15.52 12.31 21.84
N PHE A 468 -15.00 11.47 20.95
CA PHE A 468 -15.66 10.20 20.61
C PHE A 468 -15.58 9.19 21.76
N MET A 469 -14.38 8.88 22.26
CA MET A 469 -14.20 7.97 23.40
C MET A 469 -14.97 8.42 24.66
N LYS A 470 -15.12 9.74 24.88
CA LYS A 470 -15.92 10.32 25.97
C LYS A 470 -17.35 9.79 26.02
N PHE A 471 -18.01 9.57 24.87
CA PHE A 471 -19.37 9.05 24.78
C PHE A 471 -19.43 7.55 24.47
N LEU A 472 -18.49 7.04 23.66
CA LEU A 472 -18.43 5.62 23.30
C LEU A 472 -18.34 4.71 24.53
N LYS A 473 -17.44 5.03 25.46
CA LYS A 473 -17.18 4.18 26.64
C LYS A 473 -18.40 3.98 27.54
N ASP A 474 -19.30 4.96 27.59
CA ASP A 474 -20.51 4.93 28.43
C ASP A 474 -21.57 3.99 27.82
N ARG A 475 -21.43 3.60 26.54
CA ARG A 475 -22.32 2.70 25.80
C ARG A 475 -21.70 1.37 25.39
N LEU A 476 -20.36 1.26 25.40
CA LEU A 476 -19.61 0.14 24.80
C LEU A 476 -19.95 -1.25 25.37
N LEU A 477 -20.45 -1.31 26.61
CA LEU A 477 -20.81 -2.55 27.32
C LEU A 477 -22.31 -2.92 27.21
N GLU A 478 -23.11 -2.17 26.43
CA GLU A 478 -24.53 -2.49 26.25
C GLU A 478 -24.74 -3.69 25.31
N GLU A 479 -25.65 -4.61 25.68
CA GLU A 479 -25.99 -5.81 24.90
C GLU A 479 -26.85 -5.50 23.66
N LYS A 480 -26.26 -4.75 22.71
CA LYS A 480 -26.93 -4.24 21.50
C LYS A 480 -26.13 -4.57 20.25
N LYS A 481 -26.83 -4.71 19.11
CA LYS A 481 -26.17 -4.77 17.79
C LYS A 481 -25.26 -3.55 17.66
N ILE A 482 -23.99 -3.75 17.28
CA ILE A 482 -22.98 -2.67 17.30
C ILE A 482 -23.40 -1.43 16.47
N THR A 483 -24.18 -1.60 15.40
CA THR A 483 -24.72 -0.47 14.64
C THR A 483 -25.71 0.39 15.42
N VAL A 484 -26.49 -0.20 16.33
CA VAL A 484 -27.45 0.52 17.19
C VAL A 484 -26.73 1.20 18.36
N LEU A 485 -25.75 0.52 18.94
CA LEU A 485 -24.86 1.08 19.97
C LEU A 485 -24.17 2.36 19.45
N LEU A 486 -23.59 2.31 18.24
CA LEU A 486 -22.97 3.48 17.63
C LEU A 486 -23.97 4.59 17.25
N ASP A 487 -25.22 4.26 16.90
CA ASP A 487 -26.28 5.23 16.60
C ASP A 487 -26.67 6.03 17.86
N GLU A 488 -26.78 5.35 19.01
CA GLU A 488 -26.99 6.00 20.31
C GLU A 488 -25.79 6.86 20.75
N VAL A 489 -24.55 6.45 20.44
CA VAL A 489 -23.35 7.28 20.64
C VAL A 489 -23.37 8.51 19.72
N ALA A 490 -23.89 8.39 18.48
CA ALA A 490 -24.06 9.52 17.58
C ALA A 490 -25.09 10.53 18.12
N GLU A 491 -26.22 10.06 18.67
CA GLU A 491 -27.17 10.94 19.36
C GLU A 491 -26.52 11.67 20.55
N ASP A 492 -25.78 10.95 21.39
CA ASP A 492 -25.16 11.51 22.60
C ASP A 492 -24.05 12.53 22.26
N MET A 493 -23.26 12.25 21.22
CA MET A 493 -22.35 13.25 20.62
C MET A 493 -23.11 14.46 20.04
N GLY A 494 -24.26 14.25 19.40
CA GLY A 494 -25.12 15.31 18.86
C GLY A 494 -25.71 16.26 19.92
N LYS A 495 -25.79 15.80 21.18
CA LYS A 495 -26.18 16.62 22.35
C LYS A 495 -25.03 17.51 22.85
N CYS A 496 -23.78 17.28 22.42
CA CYS A 496 -22.61 18.05 22.87
C CYS A 496 -22.53 19.44 22.23
N HIS A 497 -22.52 20.50 23.06
CA HIS A 497 -22.40 21.88 22.56
C HIS A 497 -21.00 22.25 22.04
N LEU A 498 -19.93 21.59 22.53
CA LEU A 498 -18.54 21.91 22.17
C LEU A 498 -18.20 21.58 20.71
N THR A 499 -18.76 20.49 20.19
CA THR A 499 -18.49 19.97 18.84
C THR A 499 -19.60 20.20 17.83
N LYS A 500 -20.70 20.85 18.23
CA LYS A 500 -21.87 21.11 17.38
C LYS A 500 -21.47 21.85 16.10
N GLY A 501 -21.58 21.19 14.95
CA GLY A 501 -21.19 21.73 13.64
C GLY A 501 -19.70 21.65 13.30
N LYS A 502 -18.87 21.03 14.17
CA LYS A 502 -17.44 20.77 13.94
C LYS A 502 -17.12 19.28 13.81
N GLN A 503 -17.74 18.44 14.66
CA GLN A 503 -17.55 16.98 14.69
C GLN A 503 -18.89 16.30 14.98
N ALA A 504 -19.20 15.26 14.21
CA ALA A 504 -20.34 14.37 14.39
C ALA A 504 -19.94 12.96 13.93
N LEU A 505 -20.44 11.92 14.60
CA LEU A 505 -20.11 10.54 14.27
C LEU A 505 -20.69 10.14 12.91
N GLU A 506 -19.89 9.48 12.06
CA GLU A 506 -20.37 8.88 10.81
C GLU A 506 -20.31 7.35 10.91
N ILE A 507 -21.43 6.67 10.69
CA ILE A 507 -21.52 5.20 10.66
C ILE A 507 -21.60 4.73 9.21
N ARG A 508 -20.73 3.82 8.79
CA ARG A 508 -20.87 3.08 7.53
C ARG A 508 -20.93 1.59 7.84
N SER A 509 -22.01 0.91 7.44
CA SER A 509 -22.23 -0.48 7.80
C SER A 509 -22.78 -1.31 6.63
N SER A 510 -22.28 -2.54 6.53
CA SER A 510 -22.86 -3.62 5.72
C SER A 510 -23.40 -4.76 6.59
N LEU A 511 -23.32 -4.65 7.92
CA LEU A 511 -23.66 -5.72 8.86
C LEU A 511 -25.16 -6.08 8.77
N SER A 512 -25.47 -7.21 8.15
CA SER A 512 -26.82 -7.75 8.04
C SER A 512 -27.30 -8.32 9.39
N GLU A 513 -26.53 -9.25 9.96
CA GLU A 513 -26.86 -10.00 11.17
C GLU A 513 -26.93 -9.15 12.46
N LYS A 514 -27.52 -9.68 13.52
CA LYS A 514 -27.69 -8.99 14.82
C LYS A 514 -26.51 -9.20 15.77
N ARG A 515 -25.27 -9.04 15.28
CA ARG A 515 -24.05 -9.23 16.08
C ARG A 515 -23.71 -8.04 16.97
N ALA A 516 -23.22 -8.32 18.17
CA ALA A 516 -22.83 -7.37 19.23
C ALA A 516 -21.37 -7.57 19.66
N LEU A 517 -20.80 -6.62 20.40
CA LEU A 517 -19.50 -6.81 21.05
C LEU A 517 -19.58 -7.74 22.28
N THR A 518 -20.80 -7.98 22.77
CA THR A 518 -21.13 -8.85 23.89
C THR A 518 -21.55 -10.27 23.45
N ASP A 519 -21.40 -10.61 22.16
CA ASP A 519 -21.76 -11.95 21.66
C ASP A 519 -20.85 -13.02 22.33
N PRO A 520 -21.41 -14.13 22.83
CA PRO A 520 -20.63 -15.13 23.56
C PRO A 520 -19.73 -15.97 22.64
N ILE A 521 -18.47 -16.15 23.04
CA ILE A 521 -17.52 -17.03 22.36
C ILE A 521 -17.97 -18.49 22.50
N GLN A 522 -18.19 -19.18 21.37
CA GLN A 522 -18.69 -20.56 21.35
C GLN A 522 -17.53 -21.55 21.53
N GLY A 523 -17.23 -21.89 22.79
CA GLY A 523 -16.10 -22.75 23.16
C GLY A 523 -16.26 -24.23 22.80
N THR A 524 -16.29 -24.58 21.52
CA THR A 524 -16.24 -25.96 21.01
C THR A 524 -14.99 -26.20 20.18
N ALA A 525 -14.09 -27.06 20.66
CA ALA A 525 -12.87 -27.50 19.98
C ALA A 525 -11.97 -26.37 19.44
N HIS A 526 -11.12 -25.81 20.31
CA HIS A 526 -10.11 -24.84 19.87
C HIS A 526 -9.19 -25.46 18.79
N SER A 527 -9.15 -24.86 17.60
CA SER A 527 -8.15 -25.21 16.59
C SER A 527 -6.73 -24.87 17.08
N ALA A 528 -5.71 -25.51 16.51
CA ALA A 528 -4.32 -25.18 16.79
C ALA A 528 -4.02 -23.69 16.49
N GLU A 529 -4.64 -23.12 15.44
CA GLU A 529 -4.55 -21.68 15.15
C GLU A 529 -5.18 -20.82 16.27
N SER A 530 -6.34 -21.21 16.83
CA SER A 530 -6.97 -20.49 17.95
C SER A 530 -6.12 -20.58 19.22
N LEU A 531 -5.55 -21.75 19.53
CA LEU A 531 -4.61 -21.93 20.64
C LEU A 531 -3.34 -21.08 20.47
N VAL A 532 -2.75 -21.04 19.28
CA VAL A 532 -1.55 -20.22 19.00
C VAL A 532 -1.85 -18.73 19.09
N ARG A 533 -2.98 -18.25 18.54
CA ARG A 533 -3.43 -16.85 18.69
C ARG A 533 -3.57 -16.47 20.16
N ASN A 534 -4.29 -17.29 20.93
CA ASN A 534 -4.55 -17.03 22.35
C ASN A 534 -3.26 -17.07 23.18
N LEU A 535 -2.34 -18.00 22.89
CA LEU A 535 -1.05 -18.11 23.56
C LEU A 535 -0.10 -16.94 23.22
N GLN A 536 -0.08 -16.47 21.97
CA GLN A 536 0.67 -15.27 21.58
C GLN A 536 0.09 -14.02 22.26
N TRP A 537 -1.23 -13.87 22.27
CA TRP A 537 -1.90 -12.76 22.95
C TRP A 537 -1.66 -12.75 24.46
N ALA A 538 -1.76 -13.90 25.13
CA ALA A 538 -1.46 -14.03 26.55
C ALA A 538 0.00 -13.66 26.86
N LYS A 539 0.96 -14.18 26.09
CA LYS A 539 2.39 -13.85 26.22
C LYS A 539 2.69 -12.36 26.02
N ALA A 540 1.97 -11.69 25.12
CA ALA A 540 2.12 -10.25 24.88
C ALA A 540 1.62 -9.35 26.04
N HIS A 541 0.93 -9.93 27.03
CA HIS A 541 0.40 -9.23 28.22
C HIS A 541 0.97 -9.81 29.54
N GLU A 542 1.99 -10.67 29.45
CA GLU A 542 2.64 -11.31 30.58
C GLU A 542 3.73 -10.39 31.16
N LEU A 543 3.52 -9.90 32.39
CA LEU A 543 4.53 -9.14 33.15
C LEU A 543 5.60 -10.08 33.73
N PRO A 544 6.84 -9.60 33.93
CA PRO A 544 7.82 -10.31 34.75
C PRO A 544 7.35 -10.47 36.20
N GLU A 545 7.75 -11.55 36.86
CA GLU A 545 7.49 -11.74 38.29
C GLU A 545 8.27 -10.74 39.15
N SER A 546 7.60 -10.18 40.16
CA SER A 546 8.23 -9.30 41.16
C SER A 546 9.26 -10.08 41.99
N MET A 547 10.45 -9.54 42.16
CA MET A 547 11.61 -10.23 42.75
C MET A 547 12.22 -9.47 43.93
N CYS A 548 12.72 -10.21 44.93
CA CYS A 548 13.45 -9.65 46.06
C CYS A 548 14.95 -9.87 45.85
N LEU A 549 15.67 -8.78 45.57
CA LEU A 549 17.12 -8.77 45.35
C LEU A 549 17.85 -8.64 46.68
N LYS A 550 18.89 -9.42 46.90
CA LYS A 550 19.66 -9.45 48.17
C LYS A 550 21.13 -9.14 47.91
N PHE A 551 21.60 -8.05 48.50
CA PHE A 551 22.95 -7.53 48.35
C PHE A 551 23.90 -8.10 49.41
N HIS A 552 25.22 -8.01 49.19
CA HIS A 552 26.23 -8.64 50.06
C HIS A 552 26.27 -7.99 51.44
N CYS A 553 26.07 -6.67 51.50
CA CYS A 553 25.87 -5.89 52.73
C CYS A 553 24.60 -6.28 53.51
N GLY A 554 23.72 -7.14 52.96
CA GLY A 554 22.54 -7.68 53.64
C GLY A 554 21.23 -6.94 53.38
N VAL A 555 21.27 -5.80 52.67
CA VAL A 555 20.08 -5.08 52.21
C VAL A 555 19.26 -5.95 51.27
N GLN A 556 17.93 -5.82 51.34
CA GLN A 556 16.99 -6.44 50.40
C GLN A 556 16.11 -5.38 49.74
N ILE A 557 16.04 -5.44 48.41
CA ILE A 557 15.25 -4.53 47.56
C ILE A 557 14.15 -5.34 46.88
N GLN A 558 12.90 -4.94 47.08
CA GLN A 558 11.80 -5.41 46.26
C GLN A 558 11.82 -4.65 44.94
N LEU A 559 11.95 -5.40 43.85
CA LEU A 559 11.78 -4.96 42.48
C LEU A 559 10.44 -5.51 41.97
N GLY A 560 9.63 -4.68 41.30
CA GLY A 560 8.33 -5.07 40.79
C GLY A 560 7.94 -4.35 39.51
N PHE A 561 6.90 -4.86 38.87
CA PHE A 561 6.49 -4.48 37.51
C PHE A 561 4.98 -4.22 37.42
N ALA A 562 4.58 -3.29 36.55
CA ALA A 562 3.18 -3.02 36.18
C ALA A 562 3.08 -2.65 34.70
N ALA A 563 1.95 -2.95 34.06
CA ALA A 563 1.68 -2.58 32.66
C ALA A 563 0.72 -1.38 32.60
N GLU A 564 1.09 -0.33 31.86
CA GLU A 564 0.16 0.76 31.51
C GLU A 564 -0.45 0.51 30.12
N PHE A 565 0.32 -0.09 29.20
CA PHE A 565 -0.09 -0.59 27.89
C PHE A 565 0.76 -1.82 27.53
N SER A 566 0.38 -2.60 26.51
CA SER A 566 1.16 -3.76 26.06
C SER A 566 2.61 -3.42 25.65
N ASN A 567 2.90 -2.15 25.33
CA ASN A 567 4.26 -1.66 25.04
C ASN A 567 4.83 -0.70 26.10
N VAL A 568 4.12 -0.46 27.21
CA VAL A 568 4.50 0.47 28.28
C VAL A 568 4.48 -0.25 29.63
N MET A 569 5.66 -0.47 30.21
CA MET A 569 5.82 -1.08 31.53
C MET A 569 6.43 -0.08 32.52
N ILE A 570 6.05 -0.18 33.78
CA ILE A 570 6.65 0.57 34.88
C ILE A 570 7.41 -0.40 35.75
N ILE A 571 8.65 -0.05 36.06
CA ILE A 571 9.48 -0.69 37.08
C ILE A 571 9.36 0.13 38.37
N TYR A 572 9.25 -0.55 39.50
CA TYR A 572 9.31 0.09 40.82
C TYR A 572 10.24 -0.64 41.78
N THR A 573 10.98 0.12 42.60
CA THR A 573 11.93 -0.39 43.60
C THR A 573 11.69 0.19 44.99
N SER A 574 11.67 -0.65 46.02
CA SER A 574 11.67 -0.23 47.44
C SER A 574 12.55 -1.12 48.31
N ILE A 575 13.12 -0.54 49.38
CA ILE A 575 14.01 -1.24 50.31
C ILE A 575 13.15 -1.93 51.38
N VAL A 576 13.06 -3.26 51.32
CA VAL A 576 12.21 -4.07 52.23
C VAL A 576 12.97 -4.59 53.45
N HIS A 577 14.31 -4.64 53.40
CA HIS A 577 15.13 -4.90 54.58
C HIS A 577 16.40 -4.07 54.55
N LYS A 578 16.67 -3.32 55.62
CA LYS A 578 17.94 -2.63 55.85
C LYS A 578 18.55 -3.13 57.17
N PRO A 579 19.75 -3.74 57.15
CA PRO A 579 20.52 -4.08 58.35
C PRO A 579 20.72 -2.89 59.32
N PRO A 580 20.91 -3.16 60.63
CA PRO A 580 20.99 -2.12 61.66
C PRO A 580 22.34 -1.37 61.68
N ASP A 581 23.38 -1.99 61.12
CA ASP A 581 24.75 -1.48 60.98
C ASP A 581 24.93 -0.53 59.78
N ILE A 582 23.98 -0.53 58.83
CA ILE A 582 23.92 0.44 57.73
C ILE A 582 23.16 1.68 58.20
N LEU A 583 23.77 2.86 58.10
CA LEU A 583 23.21 4.14 58.52
C LEU A 583 22.11 4.62 57.55
N MET A 584 22.46 4.69 56.27
CA MET A 584 21.60 5.11 55.16
C MET A 584 21.88 4.25 53.92
N CYS A 585 20.89 4.10 53.05
CA CYS A 585 21.04 3.41 51.77
C CYS A 585 19.92 3.78 50.78
N ASP A 586 20.29 3.92 49.51
CA ASP A 586 19.42 4.32 48.40
C ASP A 586 19.54 3.32 47.25
N ALA A 587 18.40 2.95 46.66
CA ALA A 587 18.29 1.93 45.62
C ALA A 587 17.74 2.55 44.32
N TYR A 588 18.43 2.36 43.20
CA TYR A 588 18.03 2.96 41.91
C TYR A 588 18.34 2.04 40.72
N VAL A 589 17.62 2.20 39.62
CA VAL A 589 17.81 1.47 38.35
C VAL A 589 18.53 2.30 37.29
N THR A 590 19.44 1.67 36.55
CA THR A 590 20.27 2.28 35.50
C THR A 590 20.64 1.24 34.43
N ASP A 591 21.41 1.66 33.42
CA ASP A 591 22.07 0.81 32.42
C ASP A 591 21.09 0.02 31.52
N PHE A 592 19.91 0.60 31.29
CA PHE A 592 18.88 0.05 30.39
C PHE A 592 19.36 -0.04 28.92
N PRO A 593 18.75 -0.93 28.10
CA PRO A 593 19.13 -1.08 26.70
C PRO A 593 18.85 0.20 25.89
N LEU A 594 19.85 0.65 25.12
CA LEU A 594 19.79 1.89 24.33
C LEU A 594 18.61 1.96 23.35
N ASP A 595 18.10 0.80 22.91
CA ASP A 595 16.89 0.69 22.08
C ASP A 595 15.64 1.34 22.71
N LEU A 596 15.57 1.44 24.05
CA LEU A 596 14.42 1.98 24.76
C LEU A 596 14.40 3.51 24.85
N ASP A 597 15.54 4.18 24.64
CA ASP A 597 15.64 5.65 24.56
C ASP A 597 15.10 6.37 25.82
N ILE A 598 15.60 5.97 26.99
CA ILE A 598 15.17 6.45 28.31
C ILE A 598 16.09 7.61 28.76
N ASP A 599 15.56 8.81 29.03
CA ASP A 599 16.32 9.86 29.71
C ASP A 599 16.50 9.47 31.19
N PRO A 600 17.76 9.35 31.70
CA PRO A 600 17.99 9.04 33.11
C PRO A 600 17.39 10.06 34.10
N LYS A 601 17.04 11.27 33.65
CA LYS A 601 16.32 12.26 34.46
C LYS A 601 14.88 11.85 34.77
N ASP A 602 14.25 11.05 33.92
CA ASP A 602 12.83 10.67 34.01
C ASP A 602 12.65 9.28 34.66
N ALA A 603 13.75 8.61 34.96
CA ALA A 603 13.81 7.41 35.81
C ALA A 603 13.89 7.75 37.31
N ASN A 604 13.67 6.73 38.15
CA ASN A 604 13.88 6.76 39.61
C ASN A 604 13.12 7.88 40.36
N LYS A 605 11.87 8.15 39.97
CA LYS A 605 11.02 9.20 40.56
C LYS A 605 10.34 8.79 41.84
N GLU A 606 10.00 9.73 42.72
CA GLU A 606 9.23 9.46 43.95
C GLU A 606 7.72 9.25 43.72
N THR A 607 7.21 9.66 42.55
CA THR A 607 5.83 9.41 42.13
C THR A 607 5.75 8.85 40.70
N PRO A 608 4.74 8.02 40.37
CA PRO A 608 4.53 7.57 38.99
C PRO A 608 4.21 8.74 38.04
N GLU A 609 3.51 9.77 38.52
CA GLU A 609 3.13 10.95 37.76
C GLU A 609 4.34 11.75 37.24
N GLU A 610 5.45 11.79 37.98
CA GLU A 610 6.73 12.38 37.53
C GLU A 610 7.41 11.61 36.39
N THR A 611 7.07 10.33 36.19
CA THR A 611 7.52 9.54 35.02
C THR A 611 6.60 9.69 33.80
N GLY A 612 5.52 10.49 33.92
CA GLY A 612 4.45 10.56 32.94
C GLY A 612 3.50 9.36 32.94
N SER A 613 3.47 8.56 34.01
CA SER A 613 2.49 7.50 34.25
C SER A 613 1.32 8.05 35.07
N TYR A 614 0.14 8.17 34.45
CA TYR A 614 -1.04 8.74 35.10
C TYR A 614 -2.21 7.76 35.24
N LEU A 615 -2.19 6.64 34.52
CA LEU A 615 -3.33 5.72 34.49
C LEU A 615 -3.28 4.71 35.66
N VAL A 616 -2.10 4.14 35.91
CA VAL A 616 -1.90 3.06 36.91
C VAL A 616 -1.31 3.54 38.24
N SER A 617 -1.12 4.85 38.45
CA SER A 617 -0.47 5.40 39.65
C SER A 617 -1.18 5.06 40.98
N LYS A 618 -2.48 4.76 40.92
CA LYS A 618 -3.30 4.35 42.07
C LYS A 618 -3.17 2.88 42.45
N GLU A 619 -2.65 2.05 41.55
CA GLU A 619 -2.51 0.59 41.72
C GLU A 619 -1.09 0.21 42.16
N LEU A 620 -0.13 1.11 41.98
CA LEU A 620 1.28 0.92 42.33
C LEU A 620 1.55 1.00 43.84
N PRO A 621 2.48 0.18 44.39
CA PRO A 621 2.87 0.24 45.80
C PRO A 621 3.58 1.56 46.16
N LYS A 622 3.02 2.28 47.14
CA LYS A 622 3.57 3.56 47.62
C LYS A 622 4.96 3.40 48.25
N HIS A 623 5.73 4.50 48.26
CA HIS A 623 7.09 4.56 48.80
C HIS A 623 8.11 3.68 48.04
N CYS A 624 7.92 3.55 46.73
CA CYS A 624 8.93 3.06 45.79
C CYS A 624 9.51 4.25 44.99
N LEU A 625 10.67 4.03 44.36
CA LEU A 625 11.06 4.81 43.18
C LEU A 625 10.52 4.15 41.92
N TYR A 626 10.11 4.94 40.92
CA TYR A 626 9.47 4.47 39.67
C TYR A 626 10.27 4.85 38.43
N THR A 627 10.27 3.97 37.43
CA THR A 627 10.86 4.20 36.10
C THR A 627 9.92 3.65 35.02
N ARG A 628 9.56 4.48 34.03
CA ARG A 628 8.59 4.15 32.98
C ARG A 628 9.30 3.80 31.66
N LEU A 629 9.05 2.61 31.15
CA LEU A 629 9.60 2.08 29.91
C LEU A 629 8.53 2.16 28.81
N SER A 630 8.49 3.27 28.07
CA SER A 630 7.39 3.62 27.15
C SER A 630 7.49 3.02 25.74
N SER A 631 8.61 2.35 25.43
CA SER A 631 8.97 1.95 24.07
C SER A 631 9.38 0.48 23.96
N LEU A 632 8.73 -0.44 24.68
CA LEU A 632 9.09 -1.87 24.65
C LEU A 632 9.02 -2.49 23.24
N GLN A 633 8.19 -1.94 22.34
CA GLN A 633 8.15 -2.32 20.93
C GLN A 633 9.40 -1.94 20.13
N LYS A 634 10.39 -1.25 20.71
CA LYS A 634 11.74 -1.03 20.12
C LYS A 634 12.77 -2.08 20.54
N LEU A 635 12.52 -2.83 21.62
CA LEU A 635 13.49 -3.73 22.26
C LEU A 635 13.78 -4.97 21.40
N LYS A 636 15.03 -5.12 20.94
CA LYS A 636 15.45 -6.26 20.09
C LYS A 636 15.94 -7.46 20.88
N GLU A 637 16.64 -7.23 21.99
CA GLU A 637 17.25 -8.25 22.84
C GLU A 637 16.44 -8.46 24.13
N HIS A 638 17.04 -9.06 25.16
CA HIS A 638 16.44 -9.11 26.49
C HIS A 638 16.47 -7.73 27.16
N LEU A 639 15.48 -7.43 28.00
CA LEU A 639 15.54 -6.32 28.93
C LEU A 639 16.50 -6.68 30.08
N VAL A 640 17.73 -6.20 29.94
CA VAL A 640 18.80 -6.25 30.93
C VAL A 640 19.03 -4.84 31.47
N PHE A 641 19.15 -4.69 32.79
CA PHE A 641 19.42 -3.42 33.46
C PHE A 641 20.08 -3.65 34.82
N THR A 642 20.70 -2.62 35.38
CA THR A 642 21.37 -2.68 36.68
C THR A 642 20.48 -2.11 37.78
N VAL A 643 20.41 -2.81 38.91
CA VAL A 643 19.98 -2.25 40.20
C VAL A 643 21.23 -1.87 40.99
N CYS A 644 21.41 -0.57 41.23
CA CYS A 644 22.45 -0.02 42.08
C CYS A 644 21.94 0.15 43.51
N LEU A 645 22.82 -0.10 44.47
CA LEU A 645 22.62 0.18 45.89
C LEU A 645 23.79 1.03 46.40
N SER A 646 23.50 2.29 46.73
CA SER A 646 24.41 3.18 47.45
C SER A 646 24.13 3.06 48.95
N TYR A 647 25.15 2.90 49.80
CA TYR A 647 24.95 2.72 51.25
C TYR A 647 26.16 3.12 52.09
N GLN A 648 25.94 3.42 53.37
CA GLN A 648 26.97 3.84 54.32
C GLN A 648 26.88 3.04 55.63
N TYR A 649 28.00 2.53 56.13
CA TYR A 649 28.06 1.85 57.44
C TYR A 649 28.15 2.84 58.60
N SER A 650 27.57 2.48 59.75
CA SER A 650 27.63 3.27 60.98
C SER A 650 29.08 3.42 61.47
N GLY A 651 29.58 4.66 61.49
CA GLY A 651 30.94 4.98 61.90
C GLY A 651 32.00 5.01 60.79
N LEU A 652 31.61 4.86 59.51
CA LEU A 652 32.46 5.09 58.35
C LEU A 652 31.94 6.29 57.54
N GLU A 653 32.83 7.17 57.07
CA GLU A 653 32.46 8.33 56.25
C GLU A 653 32.28 7.99 54.77
N ASP A 654 32.91 6.90 54.30
CA ASP A 654 32.85 6.47 52.89
C ASP A 654 31.48 5.83 52.55
N THR A 655 30.88 6.29 51.46
CA THR A 655 29.74 5.64 50.81
C THR A 655 30.22 4.51 49.89
N ILE A 656 29.59 3.34 49.99
CA ILE A 656 29.89 2.15 49.19
C ILE A 656 28.78 1.97 48.16
N GLU A 657 29.13 1.53 46.95
CA GLU A 657 28.17 1.19 45.89
C GLU A 657 28.28 -0.30 45.52
N GLU A 658 27.21 -1.07 45.71
CA GLU A 658 27.04 -2.40 45.14
C GLU A 658 26.10 -2.35 43.92
N LYS A 659 26.25 -3.28 42.98
CA LYS A 659 25.43 -3.37 41.76
C LYS A 659 25.03 -4.81 41.46
N GLN A 660 23.79 -5.02 41.04
CA GLN A 660 23.28 -6.30 40.58
C GLN A 660 22.59 -6.14 39.22
N GLU A 661 23.05 -6.89 38.23
CA GLU A 661 22.40 -6.99 36.91
C GLU A 661 21.11 -7.83 37.02
N VAL A 662 20.05 -7.39 36.35
CA VAL A 662 18.74 -8.05 36.30
C VAL A 662 18.34 -8.24 34.83
N ASN A 663 17.95 -9.47 34.48
CA ASN A 663 17.48 -9.85 33.14
C ASN A 663 16.06 -10.40 33.26
N VAL A 664 15.08 -9.71 32.64
CA VAL A 664 13.65 -10.10 32.68
C VAL A 664 13.14 -10.68 31.36
N GLY A 665 14.04 -11.13 30.48
CA GLY A 665 13.66 -11.65 29.16
C GLY A 665 13.10 -10.57 28.25
N LYS A 666 12.10 -10.93 27.43
CA LYS A 666 11.33 -9.99 26.61
C LYS A 666 9.94 -9.78 27.24
N PRO A 667 9.67 -8.66 27.93
CA PRO A 667 8.39 -8.41 28.60
C PRO A 667 7.31 -7.93 27.63
N LEU A 668 6.04 -8.24 27.93
CA LEU A 668 4.85 -7.77 27.21
C LEU A 668 5.00 -7.91 25.67
N ILE A 669 4.73 -6.86 24.89
CA ILE A 669 4.77 -6.91 23.41
C ILE A 669 6.12 -7.36 22.83
N ALA A 670 7.25 -7.13 23.53
CA ALA A 670 8.56 -7.57 23.06
C ALA A 670 8.65 -9.10 22.93
N LYS A 671 7.81 -9.84 23.68
CA LYS A 671 7.70 -11.30 23.66
C LYS A 671 7.16 -11.86 22.33
N LEU A 672 6.60 -11.00 21.46
CA LEU A 672 6.24 -11.35 20.07
C LEU A 672 7.41 -11.25 19.08
N ASP A 673 8.57 -10.75 19.52
CA ASP A 673 9.83 -10.65 18.78
C ASP A 673 9.74 -10.03 17.37
N ILE A 674 9.01 -8.92 17.27
CA ILE A 674 8.71 -8.19 16.03
C ILE A 674 9.99 -7.77 15.26
N HIS A 675 11.13 -7.64 15.96
CA HIS A 675 12.43 -7.27 15.39
C HIS A 675 13.23 -8.42 14.80
N ARG A 676 12.86 -9.68 15.10
CA ARG A 676 13.55 -10.87 14.58
C ARG A 676 13.20 -11.05 13.11
N GLY A 677 13.86 -10.25 12.29
CA GLY A 677 13.45 -9.93 10.92
C GLY A 677 13.09 -11.17 10.10
N LEU A 678 11.96 -11.08 9.39
CA LEU A 678 11.50 -12.06 8.42
C LEU A 678 12.68 -12.42 7.50
N GLY A 679 13.23 -13.64 7.69
CA GLY A 679 14.61 -13.98 7.36
C GLY A 679 14.90 -14.19 5.88
N ARG A 680 14.53 -13.22 5.03
CA ARG A 680 14.51 -13.24 3.56
C ARG A 680 13.76 -14.41 2.90
N LYS A 681 13.16 -15.29 3.69
CA LYS A 681 12.30 -16.40 3.27
C LYS A 681 11.00 -16.47 4.09
N THR A 682 10.39 -15.31 4.34
CA THR A 682 9.00 -15.24 4.84
C THR A 682 8.25 -14.10 4.13
N SER A 683 7.24 -14.44 3.34
CA SER A 683 6.37 -13.49 2.63
C SER A 683 5.06 -13.23 3.39
N PHE A 684 5.13 -12.54 4.51
CA PHE A 684 4.01 -11.70 4.97
C PHE A 684 4.26 -10.29 4.46
N GLN A 685 3.55 -9.91 3.39
CA GLN A 685 3.75 -8.62 2.73
C GLN A 685 2.79 -7.55 3.28
N THR A 686 2.95 -7.20 4.55
CA THR A 686 2.27 -6.06 5.18
C THR A 686 3.10 -4.78 4.97
N CYS A 687 2.58 -3.88 4.12
CA CYS A 687 3.16 -2.58 3.74
C CYS A 687 4.56 -2.60 3.11
N ILE A 688 4.66 -2.14 1.85
CA ILE A 688 5.94 -1.73 1.25
C ILE A 688 6.26 -0.33 1.77
N MET A 689 7.22 -0.21 2.68
CA MET A 689 7.78 1.11 3.05
C MET A 689 8.74 1.58 1.96
N CYS A 690 8.58 2.82 1.49
CA CYS A 690 9.40 3.39 0.43
C CYS A 690 10.75 3.92 0.98
N ASN A 691 11.81 3.13 0.86
CA ASN A 691 13.17 3.57 1.21
C ASN A 691 13.68 4.66 0.25
N GLY A 692 13.60 5.92 0.68
CA GLY A 692 14.31 7.05 0.07
C GLY A 692 15.83 7.00 0.34
N PRO A 693 16.67 7.56 -0.56
CA PRO A 693 18.13 7.45 -0.45
C PRO A 693 18.74 8.51 0.48
N TYR A 694 19.60 8.10 1.39
CA TYR A 694 20.55 8.99 2.05
C TYR A 694 22.01 8.67 1.71
N GLN A 695 22.85 9.71 1.81
CA GLN A 695 24.13 9.81 1.13
C GLN A 695 25.27 9.15 1.91
N SER A 696 26.33 8.78 1.19
CA SER A 696 27.57 8.29 1.79
C SER A 696 28.28 9.39 2.59
N SER A 697 28.41 9.23 3.90
CA SER A 697 29.42 9.90 4.71
C SER A 697 30.68 9.04 4.75
N ALA A 698 31.79 9.55 4.20
CA ALA A 698 33.09 8.91 4.33
C ALA A 698 33.77 9.36 5.63
N SER A 699 34.15 8.41 6.48
CA SER A 699 35.03 8.66 7.63
C SER A 699 36.17 7.64 7.66
N THR A 700 37.40 8.15 7.65
CA THR A 700 38.62 7.35 7.71
C THR A 700 38.92 6.93 9.15
N SER A 701 39.16 5.63 9.38
CA SER A 701 39.91 5.17 10.54
C SER A 701 41.03 4.23 10.08
N ALA A 702 42.26 4.54 10.46
CA ALA A 702 43.42 3.68 10.20
C ALA A 702 43.62 2.74 11.41
N GLY A 703 43.63 1.43 11.16
CA GLY A 703 43.94 0.40 12.15
C GLY A 703 44.97 -0.56 11.58
N ALA A 704 46.20 -0.50 12.09
CA ALA A 704 47.29 -1.34 11.61
C ALA A 704 47.32 -2.71 12.31
N ALA A 705 47.51 -3.77 11.53
CA ALA A 705 47.90 -5.09 12.00
C ALA A 705 49.01 -5.63 11.08
N HIS A 706 49.91 -6.45 11.64
CA HIS A 706 51.23 -6.69 11.04
C HIS A 706 51.35 -7.99 10.22
N TYR A 707 52.27 -7.94 9.25
CA TYR A 707 53.09 -9.02 8.69
C TYR A 707 52.53 -10.46 8.63
N HIS A 708 52.50 -11.02 7.42
CA HIS A 708 53.62 -11.89 7.04
C HIS A 708 53.89 -11.85 5.52
N SER A 709 55.11 -12.21 5.13
CA SER A 709 55.62 -12.07 3.76
C SER A 709 55.67 -13.40 3.01
N SER A 710 55.52 -13.33 1.69
CA SER A 710 56.31 -14.11 0.73
C SER A 710 56.34 -13.37 -0.60
N GLN A 711 57.54 -13.13 -1.11
CA GLN A 711 57.75 -12.79 -2.52
C GLN A 711 57.80 -14.10 -3.30
N ASP A 712 57.38 -14.09 -4.56
CA ASP A 712 58.26 -14.65 -5.59
C ASP A 712 58.06 -13.94 -6.94
N SER A 713 58.96 -14.14 -7.91
CA SER A 713 59.16 -13.18 -9.01
C SER A 713 59.54 -13.77 -10.38
N PHE A 714 59.38 -12.95 -11.43
CA PHE A 714 59.97 -13.07 -12.78
C PHE A 714 59.61 -14.25 -13.71
N CYS A 715 58.81 -13.94 -14.74
CA CYS A 715 59.27 -13.71 -16.13
C CYS A 715 58.14 -12.94 -16.88
N GLY A 716 58.31 -12.22 -18.00
CA GLY A 716 59.20 -12.39 -19.16
C GLY A 716 58.38 -12.94 -20.35
N VAL A 717 58.51 -12.52 -21.61
CA VAL A 717 59.50 -11.61 -22.23
C VAL A 717 59.04 -11.24 -23.69
N TYR A 718 59.36 -10.03 -24.19
CA TYR A 718 59.48 -9.60 -25.63
C TYR A 718 58.18 -9.31 -26.46
N HIS A 719 58.02 -8.12 -27.09
CA HIS A 719 58.41 -7.64 -28.46
C HIS A 719 57.54 -8.20 -29.64
N SER A 720 57.19 -7.49 -30.74
CA SER A 720 57.38 -6.07 -31.16
C SER A 720 56.71 -5.67 -32.51
N HIS A 721 56.42 -4.37 -32.68
CA HIS A 721 56.39 -3.51 -33.91
C HIS A 721 55.72 -3.93 -35.25
N LEU A 722 54.86 -3.02 -35.79
CA LEU A 722 54.77 -2.47 -37.19
C LEU A 722 53.35 -1.86 -37.42
N SER A 723 53.02 -0.60 -37.81
CA SER A 723 53.69 0.69 -38.16
C SER A 723 53.79 1.11 -39.65
N ASN A 724 52.82 1.93 -40.13
CA ASN A 724 52.88 2.92 -41.24
C ASN A 724 51.55 3.77 -41.17
N SER A 725 51.52 5.10 -41.01
CA SER A 725 51.83 6.23 -41.95
C SER A 725 50.88 6.29 -43.16
N SER A 726 50.32 7.42 -43.62
CA SER A 726 50.52 8.88 -43.37
C SER A 726 49.47 9.64 -44.23
N ASN A 727 48.94 10.85 -43.98
CA ASN A 727 49.08 11.95 -42.99
C ASN A 727 47.63 12.54 -42.72
N ALA A 728 47.28 13.78 -42.32
CA ALA A 728 47.94 15.10 -42.17
C ALA A 728 47.18 16.04 -41.18
N MET A 729 47.63 17.30 -41.06
CA MET A 729 47.20 18.40 -40.16
C MET A 729 47.57 19.77 -40.84
N PRO A 730 47.27 21.00 -40.33
CA PRO A 730 47.01 21.37 -38.92
C PRO A 730 45.96 22.48 -38.60
N SER A 731 45.71 22.63 -37.29
CA SER A 731 45.44 23.85 -36.47
C SER A 731 44.87 25.15 -37.05
N ASP A 732 44.03 25.82 -36.24
CA ASP A 732 44.32 27.20 -35.83
C ASP A 732 43.77 27.55 -34.42
N SER A 733 44.27 28.61 -33.78
CA SER A 733 43.87 29.00 -32.41
C SER A 733 44.17 30.47 -32.08
N CYS A 734 43.27 31.18 -31.38
CA CYS A 734 43.52 32.55 -30.92
C CYS A 734 42.87 32.88 -29.56
N GLN A 735 43.60 33.61 -28.71
CA GLN A 735 43.11 34.28 -27.50
C GLN A 735 42.97 35.79 -27.76
N CYS A 736 42.12 36.49 -26.99
CA CYS A 736 42.42 37.88 -26.60
C CYS A 736 41.66 38.27 -25.30
N SER A 737 41.90 39.48 -24.78
CA SER A 737 41.56 39.87 -23.39
C SER A 737 41.32 41.38 -23.20
N ARG A 738 40.93 41.78 -21.97
CA ARG A 738 40.81 43.18 -21.43
C ARG A 738 39.60 44.02 -21.88
N THR A 739 39.15 45.08 -21.18
CA THR A 739 38.80 45.30 -19.73
C THR A 739 38.17 46.70 -19.53
N ALA A 740 37.29 46.83 -18.53
CA ALA A 740 37.02 48.04 -17.69
C ALA A 740 36.11 49.21 -18.17
N ASP A 741 35.40 49.78 -17.17
CA ASP A 741 34.78 51.12 -16.98
C ASP A 741 33.68 51.62 -17.97
N ALA A 742 32.68 52.47 -17.62
CA ALA A 742 32.55 53.45 -16.53
C ALA A 742 31.07 53.82 -16.18
N PHE A 743 30.81 54.25 -14.92
CA PHE A 743 29.85 55.27 -14.38
C PHE A 743 28.40 55.41 -14.96
N ILE A 744 27.29 55.24 -14.21
CA ILE A 744 26.72 55.94 -13.00
C ILE A 744 25.66 57.04 -13.32
N SER A 745 24.38 56.73 -13.01
CA SER A 745 23.29 57.60 -12.47
C SER A 745 22.85 58.88 -13.21
N SER A 746 21.69 59.52 -12.96
CA SER A 746 20.49 59.25 -12.15
C SER A 746 19.36 60.19 -12.61
N HIS A 747 18.11 59.95 -12.18
CA HIS A 747 17.26 60.99 -11.57
C HIS A 747 16.08 60.33 -10.79
N HIS A 748 15.63 60.98 -9.71
CA HIS A 748 14.62 60.47 -8.76
C HIS A 748 13.48 61.48 -8.57
N THR A 749 12.31 60.97 -8.15
CA THR A 749 11.43 61.65 -7.18
C THR A 749 10.68 60.61 -6.31
N HIS A 750 10.38 60.96 -5.07
CA HIS A 750 9.77 60.10 -4.03
C HIS A 750 8.25 60.43 -3.84
N HIS A 751 7.41 59.66 -3.13
CA HIS A 751 7.35 59.40 -1.67
C HIS A 751 6.66 58.04 -1.35
N TYR A 752 7.21 57.18 -0.46
CA TYR A 752 6.93 57.04 1.00
C TYR A 752 5.44 56.80 1.36
N SER A 753 5.00 55.83 2.20
CA SER A 753 5.62 54.76 3.03
C SER A 753 4.54 53.63 3.28
N CYS A 754 4.70 52.48 3.95
CA CYS A 754 5.42 52.15 5.19
C CYS A 754 5.47 50.61 5.52
N GLN A 755 6.49 50.19 6.31
CA GLN A 755 6.56 49.04 7.25
C GLN A 755 6.49 47.54 6.83
N PHE A 756 6.95 46.69 7.79
CA PHE A 756 7.20 45.24 7.70
C PHE A 756 5.97 44.37 8.04
N GLY A 757 5.98 43.11 7.58
CA GLY A 757 5.10 42.02 8.05
C GLY A 757 5.89 40.73 8.33
N ARG A 758 5.45 39.93 9.31
CA ARG A 758 6.09 38.66 9.74
C ARG A 758 5.28 37.43 9.31
N SER A 759 5.98 36.30 9.24
CA SER A 759 5.55 34.91 9.49
C SER A 759 4.06 34.67 9.76
N ASN A 760 3.39 33.91 8.88
CA ASN A 760 2.07 33.35 9.15
C ASN A 760 2.17 32.03 9.92
N VAL A 761 1.79 32.06 11.20
CA VAL A 761 1.43 30.87 12.00
C VAL A 761 -0.08 30.95 12.25
N PRO A 762 -0.86 29.86 12.08
CA PRO A 762 -2.27 29.85 12.48
C PRO A 762 -2.40 30.05 14.00
N VAL A 763 -3.23 31.01 14.40
CA VAL A 763 -3.36 31.45 15.80
C VAL A 763 -4.39 30.61 16.56
N GLU A 764 -4.06 30.25 17.81
CA GLU A 764 -4.96 29.62 18.77
C GLU A 764 -6.10 30.58 19.18
N THR A 765 -7.35 30.12 19.16
CA THR A 765 -8.50 30.98 19.53
C THR A 765 -8.77 30.95 21.03
N THR A 766 -8.07 31.80 21.79
CA THR A 766 -8.43 32.16 23.16
C THR A 766 -9.53 33.22 23.17
N ASP A 767 -10.79 32.81 23.37
CA ASP A 767 -11.89 33.72 23.71
C ASP A 767 -12.11 33.70 25.22
N GLU A 768 -11.49 34.64 25.95
CA GLU A 768 -11.83 34.87 27.37
C GLU A 768 -13.14 35.68 27.48
N ILE A 769 -14.07 35.18 28.29
CA ILE A 769 -15.26 35.92 28.74
C ILE A 769 -15.23 35.97 30.27
N PRO A 770 -15.31 37.17 30.90
CA PRO A 770 -15.08 37.30 32.34
C PRO A 770 -16.27 36.80 33.15
N PHE A 771 -16.02 35.84 34.05
CA PHE A 771 -16.98 35.44 35.08
C PHE A 771 -16.71 36.18 36.40
N SER A 772 -17.66 37.03 36.79
CA SER A 772 -17.67 37.67 38.11
C SER A 772 -18.01 36.65 39.20
N PHE A 773 -17.11 36.47 40.16
CA PHE A 773 -17.43 35.76 41.40
C PHE A 773 -18.55 36.49 42.16
N SER A 774 -19.52 35.72 42.66
CA SER A 774 -20.55 36.17 43.60
C SER A 774 -20.60 35.17 44.74
N ASP A 775 -20.21 35.60 45.94
CA ASP A 775 -20.15 34.73 47.12
C ASP A 775 -21.52 34.16 47.51
N GLY A 776 -21.54 32.87 47.84
CA GLY A 776 -22.77 32.10 48.08
C GLY A 776 -22.70 31.14 49.27
N LEU A 777 -21.75 31.30 50.19
CA LEU A 777 -21.63 30.45 51.38
C LEU A 777 -22.86 30.59 52.30
N ARG A 778 -23.68 29.54 52.39
CA ARG A 778 -24.63 29.33 53.49
C ARG A 778 -24.57 27.89 54.00
N ILE A 779 -24.04 27.76 55.20
CA ILE A 779 -24.16 26.57 56.06
C ILE A 779 -25.34 26.83 57.01
N SER A 780 -26.30 25.89 57.10
CA SER A 780 -26.96 25.52 58.37
C SER A 780 -27.76 24.23 58.21
N GLU A 781 -27.59 23.32 59.17
CA GLU A 781 -28.59 22.41 59.77
C GLU A 781 -29.63 21.74 58.83
N LYS A 782 -29.66 20.40 58.71
CA LYS A 782 -29.64 19.41 59.81
C LYS A 782 -28.97 18.10 59.44
#